data_AF-A0A3B6B2P7-F1
#
_entry.id   AF-A0A3B6B2P7-F1
#
_cell.length_a   1.000
_cell.length_b   1.000
_cell.length_c   1.000
_cell.angle_alpha   90.00
_cell.angle_beta   90.00
_cell.angle_gamma   90.00
#
_symmetry.space_group_name_H-M   'P 1'
#
loop_
_entity.id
_entity.type
_entity.pdbx_description
1 polymer ?
#
loop_
_entity_poly.entity_id
_entity_poly.type
_entity_poly.pdbx_seq_one_letter_code
_entity_poly.pdbx_strand_id
1 'polypeptide(L)'
;MEGTKQMNPCAICLGGMGAGGGQAIFTAECSHTFHFHCISASVEHGNLLCPLCNAQWRELPFVRPPASMPPTQPPPPPPSVDVVQPAHPRRVRTHSVDPVVFDDDEQVTPPDGRRQAGAASDEAVVVKTHIHYSAIARDSSDDNFAVLVHLKAPGITGSGTEAAGDAPAQRAPVDLVTVLDVSSSMHGSKLALLKQAMRFVIDILGPDDRLSVVSFSSRARRVTRLTRMSDAGKALCVRAVESLTARTGTNIAEGLRTAARVLDERRYRNGVSSVVLLSDGQDNYTPMRQAFGRGLPNYAALVPPSFARTGTGAGDRATPVHTFGFGNDHDAAAMHAVSEATGGTFSFIENEAVIQDAFAQCVGGLLSVVVQEARLAIQCLHPGVRIGSVKSGLYESRVDEDGRAASIVVGELYADEERRFLLFLVVPRAEATDGDVTALIRVNCLYRDAAAGADVNVTGEDTVVARPEHAVDAERSVEVERERVRVEATEDMAAARAAAERGGHQEAVEILENRRGAVAQSDAARGGDPMIVALEIELRDMRRRVSTRQNYARSGRASMLAGMSAHMQQRGSSSQLQLPSVIAFHDGAVTTTAATHQVLQQAATLPYATPAMLAMLLRSRRAREASAASGQRQPGAPEGAQGSEPTVPKELN
;
A
#
# COMPACT_ATOMS: atom_id res chain seq x y z
N MET A 1 66.20 22.35 -4.47
CA MET A 1 65.85 21.22 -3.57
C MET A 1 64.72 20.46 -4.23
N GLU A 2 65.07 19.41 -4.98
CA GLU A 2 64.13 18.50 -5.60
C GLU A 2 63.45 17.65 -4.51
N GLY A 3 62.14 17.80 -4.35
CA GLY A 3 61.34 16.91 -3.54
C GLY A 3 60.99 15.66 -4.34
N THR A 4 61.64 14.55 -4.03
CA THR A 4 61.34 13.22 -4.59
C THR A 4 59.92 12.80 -4.23
N LYS A 5 59.02 12.82 -5.21
CA LYS A 5 57.65 12.30 -5.10
C LYS A 5 57.74 10.76 -4.97
N GLN A 6 57.57 10.24 -3.76
CA GLN A 6 57.46 8.79 -3.53
C GLN A 6 56.24 8.26 -4.32
N MET A 7 56.49 7.55 -5.43
CA MET A 7 55.45 6.85 -6.17
C MET A 7 55.18 5.51 -5.46
N ASN A 8 53.92 5.24 -5.15
CA ASN A 8 53.50 3.98 -4.54
C ASN A 8 53.95 2.77 -5.40
N PRO A 9 54.33 1.62 -4.82
CA PRO A 9 54.64 0.44 -5.60
C PRO A 9 53.39 -0.14 -6.28
N CYS A 10 53.55 -0.84 -7.39
CA CYS A 10 52.45 -1.54 -8.05
C CYS A 10 51.88 -2.61 -7.11
N ALA A 11 50.58 -2.59 -6.81
CA ALA A 11 49.98 -3.50 -5.83
C ALA A 11 49.94 -4.99 -6.24
N ILE A 12 50.29 -5.32 -7.50
CA ILE A 12 50.27 -6.69 -8.01
C ILE A 12 51.67 -7.33 -7.93
N CYS A 13 52.70 -6.64 -8.42
CA CYS A 13 54.08 -7.15 -8.41
C CYS A 13 54.98 -6.51 -7.33
N LEU A 14 54.48 -5.52 -6.59
CA LEU A 14 55.20 -4.72 -5.60
C LEU A 14 56.42 -3.96 -6.14
N GLY A 15 56.59 -3.90 -7.46
CA GLY A 15 57.65 -3.15 -8.13
C GLY A 15 57.41 -1.63 -8.11
N GLY A 16 58.48 -0.84 -8.03
CA GLY A 16 58.40 0.63 -8.01
C GLY A 16 57.99 1.22 -9.36
N MET A 17 57.02 2.14 -9.36
CA MET A 17 56.44 2.73 -10.58
C MET A 17 57.23 3.93 -11.16
N GLY A 18 58.55 3.95 -10.98
CA GLY A 18 59.40 5.09 -11.35
C GLY A 18 59.65 5.24 -12.85
N ALA A 19 59.78 6.49 -13.32
CA ALA A 19 59.98 6.87 -14.72
C ALA A 19 61.27 6.33 -15.39
N GLY A 20 62.15 5.65 -14.66
CA GLY A 20 63.37 5.04 -15.19
C GLY A 20 63.24 3.56 -15.60
N GLY A 21 62.06 2.96 -15.43
CA GLY A 21 61.86 1.51 -15.51
C GLY A 21 61.11 0.99 -16.73
N GLY A 22 61.04 1.70 -17.87
CA GLY A 22 60.60 1.18 -19.18
C GLY A 22 59.22 0.48 -19.31
N GLN A 23 58.46 0.32 -18.23
CA GLN A 23 57.19 -0.41 -18.20
C GLN A 23 56.02 0.56 -18.31
N ALA A 24 55.09 0.25 -19.22
CA ALA A 24 53.86 1.04 -19.37
C ALA A 24 53.03 1.00 -18.08
N ILE A 25 52.50 2.14 -17.67
CA ILE A 25 51.66 2.28 -16.48
C ILE A 25 50.20 2.41 -16.93
N PHE A 26 49.32 1.65 -16.29
CA PHE A 26 47.88 1.78 -16.43
C PHE A 26 47.31 2.47 -15.19
N THR A 27 46.56 3.54 -15.39
CA THR A 27 45.80 4.22 -14.34
C THR A 27 44.33 3.87 -14.51
N ALA A 28 43.75 3.16 -13.54
CA ALA A 28 42.33 2.81 -13.55
C ALA A 28 41.43 4.03 -13.27
N GLU A 29 40.15 3.95 -13.61
CA GLU A 29 39.12 4.98 -13.32
C GLU A 29 39.03 5.34 -11.82
N CYS A 30 39.38 4.39 -10.95
CA CYS A 30 39.45 4.59 -9.50
C CYS A 30 40.76 5.27 -9.04
N SER A 31 41.55 5.83 -9.96
CA SER A 31 42.84 6.50 -9.73
C SER A 31 43.96 5.62 -9.17
N HIS A 32 43.77 4.29 -9.13
CA HIS A 32 44.82 3.34 -8.79
C HIS A 32 45.69 3.02 -10.01
N THR A 33 47.00 2.89 -9.77
CA THR A 33 48.01 2.72 -10.80
C THR A 33 48.68 1.35 -10.70
N PHE A 34 48.90 0.73 -11.85
CA PHE A 34 49.49 -0.60 -11.99
C PHE A 34 50.46 -0.62 -13.18
N HIS A 35 51.39 -1.57 -13.22
CA HIS A 35 52.06 -1.88 -14.49
C HIS A 35 51.03 -2.48 -15.45
N PHE A 36 51.04 -2.03 -16.71
CA PHE A 36 50.09 -2.44 -17.75
C PHE A 36 50.06 -3.97 -17.92
N HIS A 37 51.22 -4.63 -17.88
CA HIS A 37 51.31 -6.09 -17.94
C HIS A 37 50.66 -6.78 -16.72
N CYS A 38 50.88 -6.25 -15.50
CA CYS A 38 50.29 -6.83 -14.29
C CYS A 38 48.77 -6.79 -14.32
N ILE A 39 48.20 -5.70 -14.83
CA ILE A 39 46.75 -5.54 -14.89
C ILE A 39 46.14 -6.31 -16.05
N SER A 40 46.82 -6.38 -17.20
CA SER A 40 46.36 -7.14 -18.37
C SER A 40 46.28 -8.64 -18.04
N ALA A 41 47.29 -9.18 -17.36
CA ALA A 41 47.26 -10.56 -16.88
C ALA A 41 46.12 -10.79 -15.88
N SER A 42 45.83 -9.84 -14.98
CA SER A 42 44.70 -9.96 -14.05
C SER A 42 43.35 -10.02 -14.77
N VAL A 43 43.17 -9.20 -15.82
CA VAL A 43 41.97 -9.20 -16.67
C VAL A 43 41.83 -10.50 -17.45
N GLU A 44 42.93 -11.03 -18.01
CA GLU A 44 42.94 -12.30 -18.76
C GLU A 44 42.47 -13.50 -17.90
N HIS A 45 42.70 -13.45 -16.58
CA HIS A 45 42.21 -14.46 -15.63
C HIS A 45 40.78 -14.20 -15.13
N GLY A 46 40.04 -13.27 -15.75
CA GLY A 46 38.62 -13.00 -15.47
C GLY A 46 38.36 -12.00 -14.33
N ASN A 47 39.39 -11.31 -13.82
CA ASN A 47 39.21 -10.30 -12.78
C ASN A 47 38.90 -8.93 -13.40
N LEU A 48 37.64 -8.52 -13.37
CA LEU A 48 37.14 -7.25 -13.92
C LEU A 48 36.98 -6.14 -12.86
N LEU A 49 37.55 -6.36 -11.67
CA LEU A 49 37.50 -5.43 -10.53
C LEU A 49 38.89 -4.95 -10.18
N CYS A 50 38.99 -3.71 -9.69
CA CYS A 50 40.21 -3.18 -9.11
C CYS A 50 40.67 -4.01 -7.90
N PRO A 51 41.91 -4.56 -7.89
CA PRO A 51 42.40 -5.35 -6.76
C PRO A 51 42.51 -4.58 -5.43
N LEU A 52 42.55 -3.25 -5.49
CA LEU A 52 42.72 -2.39 -4.31
C LEU A 52 41.40 -1.90 -3.71
N CYS A 53 40.39 -1.61 -4.55
CA CYS A 53 39.15 -1.00 -4.08
C CYS A 53 37.87 -1.70 -4.59
N ASN A 54 38.00 -2.80 -5.34
CA ASN A 54 36.91 -3.55 -5.95
C ASN A 54 36.00 -2.73 -6.89
N ALA A 55 36.42 -1.55 -7.35
CA ALA A 55 35.70 -0.80 -8.37
C ALA A 55 35.66 -1.59 -9.69
N GLN A 56 34.48 -1.69 -10.31
CA GLN A 56 34.30 -2.35 -11.60
C GLN A 56 34.90 -1.51 -12.73
N TRP A 57 35.71 -2.13 -13.59
CA TRP A 57 36.30 -1.45 -14.75
C TRP A 57 35.33 -1.41 -15.92
N ARG A 58 35.12 -0.22 -16.51
CA ARG A 58 34.30 -0.05 -17.71
C ARG A 58 35.16 -0.11 -18.97
N GLU A 59 36.39 0.38 -18.89
CA GLU A 59 37.41 0.23 -19.94
C GLU A 59 38.50 -0.75 -19.52
N LEU A 60 38.66 -1.84 -20.27
CA LEU A 60 39.68 -2.87 -20.03
C LEU A 60 40.92 -2.61 -20.92
N PRO A 61 42.14 -2.85 -20.42
CA PRO A 61 43.35 -2.83 -21.24
C PRO A 61 43.25 -3.88 -22.36
N PHE A 62 43.38 -3.43 -23.62
CA PHE A 62 43.26 -4.26 -24.83
C PHE A 62 44.26 -5.42 -24.85
N VAL A 63 43.76 -6.64 -25.08
CA VAL A 63 44.59 -7.84 -25.35
C VAL A 63 44.63 -8.07 -26.87
N ARG A 64 45.82 -8.04 -27.47
CA ARG A 64 46.06 -8.55 -28.84
C ARG A 64 46.23 -10.08 -28.76
N PRO A 65 45.58 -10.88 -29.60
CA PRO A 65 45.79 -12.33 -29.57
C PRO A 65 47.17 -12.67 -30.17
N PRO A 66 48.03 -13.45 -29.49
CA PRO A 66 49.24 -13.98 -30.11
C PRO A 66 48.90 -15.16 -31.02
N ALA A 67 49.67 -15.27 -32.11
CA ALA A 67 49.59 -16.32 -33.10
C ALA A 67 49.97 -17.72 -32.54
N SER A 68 49.33 -18.73 -33.12
CA SER A 68 49.56 -20.18 -33.07
C SER A 68 50.93 -20.71 -32.60
N MET A 69 50.92 -21.73 -31.72
CA MET A 69 51.89 -22.86 -31.61
C MET A 69 51.35 -23.96 -30.64
N PRO A 70 51.88 -25.20 -30.64
CA PRO A 70 51.12 -26.48 -30.57
C PRO A 70 50.96 -27.08 -29.14
N PRO A 71 50.27 -28.22 -28.94
CA PRO A 71 49.72 -28.60 -27.63
C PRO A 71 50.77 -29.28 -26.75
N THR A 72 50.87 -28.87 -25.49
CA THR A 72 51.62 -29.58 -24.44
C THR A 72 50.76 -29.81 -23.19
N GLN A 73 50.90 -31.00 -22.63
CA GLN A 73 50.09 -31.65 -21.57
C GLN A 73 49.96 -30.85 -20.26
N PRO A 74 48.92 -31.12 -19.43
CA PRO A 74 48.74 -30.47 -18.13
C PRO A 74 49.65 -31.07 -17.03
N PRO A 75 50.16 -30.25 -16.08
CA PRO A 75 50.87 -30.72 -14.90
C PRO A 75 49.92 -31.15 -13.75
N PRO A 76 50.38 -31.99 -12.80
CA PRO A 76 49.56 -32.57 -11.73
C PRO A 76 49.32 -31.61 -10.55
N PRO A 77 48.30 -31.87 -9.69
CA PRO A 77 47.99 -31.01 -8.55
C PRO A 77 48.99 -31.20 -7.38
N PRO A 78 49.24 -30.16 -6.56
CA PRO A 78 50.14 -30.23 -5.41
C PRO A 78 49.49 -30.91 -4.18
N PRO A 79 50.30 -31.47 -3.25
CA PRO A 79 49.82 -32.30 -2.16
C PRO A 79 49.25 -31.48 -0.99
N SER A 80 48.22 -32.04 -0.36
CA SER A 80 47.60 -31.56 0.88
C SER A 80 48.59 -31.66 2.05
N VAL A 81 48.82 -30.53 2.74
CA VAL A 81 49.50 -30.51 4.04
C VAL A 81 48.51 -30.07 5.11
N ASP A 82 48.23 -30.99 6.03
CA ASP A 82 47.50 -30.75 7.27
C ASP A 82 48.31 -29.80 8.17
N VAL A 83 47.74 -28.63 8.46
CA VAL A 83 48.23 -27.73 9.51
C VAL A 83 47.15 -27.60 10.57
N VAL A 84 47.38 -28.25 11.70
CA VAL A 84 46.64 -28.08 12.95
C VAL A 84 46.96 -26.69 13.52
N GLN A 85 45.95 -25.84 13.71
CA GLN A 85 46.06 -24.58 14.45
C GLN A 85 45.24 -24.63 15.76
N PRO A 86 45.69 -23.98 16.86
CA PRO A 86 45.04 -24.06 18.16
C PRO A 86 43.77 -23.19 18.24
N ALA A 87 42.86 -23.62 19.11
CA ALA A 87 41.53 -23.05 19.29
C ALA A 87 41.52 -21.59 19.76
N HIS A 88 40.90 -20.72 18.96
CA HIS A 88 40.39 -19.42 19.39
C HIS A 88 38.85 -19.49 19.55
N PRO A 89 38.24 -18.78 20.52
CA PRO A 89 36.84 -18.93 20.83
C PRO A 89 35.97 -18.45 19.66
N ARG A 90 35.13 -19.35 19.13
CA ARG A 90 34.17 -19.10 18.07
C ARG A 90 33.25 -17.93 18.44
N ARG A 91 33.40 -16.79 17.78
CA ARG A 91 32.26 -15.90 17.50
C ARG A 91 31.37 -16.65 16.50
N VAL A 92 30.25 -17.18 16.98
CA VAL A 92 29.20 -17.74 16.14
C VAL A 92 28.65 -16.60 15.27
N ARG A 93 29.09 -16.52 14.02
CA ARG A 93 28.32 -15.85 12.98
C ARG A 93 27.17 -16.79 12.61
N THR A 94 26.00 -16.55 13.16
CA THR A 94 24.76 -17.16 12.67
C THR A 94 24.45 -16.56 11.30
N HIS A 95 25.04 -17.13 10.24
CA HIS A 95 24.38 -17.10 8.94
C HIS A 95 23.12 -17.95 9.08
N SER A 96 21.99 -17.34 9.43
CA SER A 96 20.71 -18.04 9.39
C SER A 96 20.43 -18.38 7.92
N VAL A 97 20.70 -19.62 7.54
CA VAL A 97 20.08 -20.20 6.35
C VAL A 97 18.59 -20.19 6.64
N ASP A 98 17.79 -19.58 5.76
CA ASP A 98 16.33 -19.61 5.92
C ASP A 98 15.90 -21.08 6.09
N PRO A 99 15.06 -21.39 7.08
CA PRO A 99 14.65 -22.77 7.30
C PRO A 99 13.93 -23.31 6.07
N VAL A 100 14.01 -24.62 5.87
CA VAL A 100 13.40 -25.31 4.71
C VAL A 100 11.89 -25.07 4.67
N VAL A 101 11.25 -24.93 5.83
CA VAL A 101 9.83 -24.63 6.02
C VAL A 101 9.66 -23.52 7.06
N PHE A 102 8.65 -22.67 6.91
CA PHE A 102 8.34 -21.51 7.76
C PHE A 102 7.23 -21.81 8.80
N ASP A 103 7.31 -22.97 9.46
CA ASP A 103 6.36 -23.47 10.46
C ASP A 103 6.81 -23.19 11.91
N ASP A 104 7.75 -22.27 12.13
CA ASP A 104 8.29 -21.88 13.44
C ASP A 104 7.50 -20.74 14.11
N ASP A 105 6.23 -20.57 13.73
CA ASP A 105 5.34 -19.52 14.24
C ASP A 105 4.82 -19.79 15.66
N GLU A 106 4.45 -18.71 16.35
CA GLU A 106 3.91 -18.75 17.72
C GLU A 106 2.42 -19.10 17.73
N GLN A 107 2.00 -19.88 18.74
CA GLN A 107 0.62 -20.32 18.93
C GLN A 107 -0.33 -19.13 19.11
N VAL A 108 -1.49 -19.18 18.44
CA VAL A 108 -2.58 -18.20 18.62
C VAL A 108 -3.47 -18.60 19.80
N THR A 109 -4.04 -17.62 20.49
CA THR A 109 -4.97 -17.87 21.59
C THR A 109 -6.26 -18.41 20.94
N PRO A 110 -6.80 -19.57 21.36
CA PRO A 110 -8.06 -20.06 20.80
C PRO A 110 -9.16 -19.01 21.01
N PRO A 111 -10.05 -18.77 20.04
CA PRO A 111 -11.24 -17.98 20.30
C PRO A 111 -12.05 -18.68 21.40
N ASP A 112 -12.41 -17.98 22.47
CA ASP A 112 -13.22 -18.54 23.56
C ASP A 112 -14.56 -19.04 22.99
N GLY A 113 -14.73 -20.37 22.93
CA GLY A 113 -15.86 -21.08 22.33
C GLY A 113 -17.19 -20.96 23.10
N ARG A 114 -17.41 -19.86 23.83
CA ARG A 114 -18.65 -19.58 24.56
C ARG A 114 -19.20 -18.20 24.17
N ARG A 115 -19.64 -18.05 22.93
CA ARG A 115 -20.63 -17.01 22.57
C ARG A 115 -21.76 -17.68 21.83
N GLN A 116 -22.87 -17.90 22.54
CA GLN A 116 -24.13 -18.32 21.95
C GLN A 116 -24.59 -17.26 20.95
N ALA A 117 -25.08 -17.71 19.79
CA ALA A 117 -25.73 -16.87 18.80
C ALA A 117 -26.91 -16.13 19.45
N GLY A 118 -26.67 -14.87 19.81
CA GLY A 118 -27.71 -13.93 20.20
C GLY A 118 -28.43 -13.43 18.96
N ALA A 119 -29.76 -13.31 19.06
CA ALA A 119 -30.60 -12.70 18.04
C ALA A 119 -30.05 -11.34 17.59
N ALA A 120 -30.25 -11.02 16.30
CA ALA A 120 -29.81 -9.80 15.62
C ALA A 120 -29.83 -8.57 16.55
N SER A 121 -28.65 -8.21 17.04
CA SER A 121 -28.40 -6.95 17.76
C SER A 121 -27.91 -5.89 16.76
N ASP A 122 -27.91 -4.64 17.22
CA ASP A 122 -27.50 -3.39 16.56
C ASP A 122 -26.05 -3.35 16.01
N GLU A 123 -25.39 -4.51 15.87
CA GLU A 123 -23.97 -4.70 15.54
C GLU A 123 -23.76 -5.44 14.20
N ALA A 124 -24.80 -5.64 13.40
CA ALA A 124 -24.69 -6.30 12.10
C ALA A 124 -24.38 -5.31 10.96
N VAL A 125 -23.92 -5.83 9.81
CA VAL A 125 -23.79 -5.05 8.57
C VAL A 125 -25.14 -4.46 8.18
N VAL A 126 -25.20 -3.15 7.94
CA VAL A 126 -26.40 -2.46 7.49
C VAL A 126 -26.46 -2.49 5.97
N VAL A 127 -27.57 -2.96 5.42
CA VAL A 127 -27.87 -2.98 3.98
C VAL A 127 -29.05 -2.06 3.71
N LYS A 128 -28.82 -0.97 2.97
CA LYS A 128 -29.84 0.00 2.56
C LYS A 128 -29.89 0.11 1.05
N THR A 129 -31.05 0.50 0.52
CA THR A 129 -31.23 0.76 -0.90
C THR A 129 -31.83 2.13 -1.15
N HIS A 130 -31.35 2.83 -2.16
CA HIS A 130 -31.89 4.12 -2.60
C HIS A 130 -32.27 4.02 -4.08
N ILE A 131 -33.41 4.57 -4.45
CA ILE A 131 -33.92 4.57 -5.82
C ILE A 131 -33.76 5.95 -6.45
N HIS A 132 -33.51 6.01 -7.77
CA HIS A 132 -33.26 7.28 -8.46
C HIS A 132 -34.45 8.24 -8.33
N TYR A 133 -35.66 7.76 -8.58
CA TYR A 133 -36.92 8.47 -8.38
C TYR A 133 -37.82 7.71 -7.42
N SER A 134 -38.54 8.43 -6.54
CA SER A 134 -39.48 7.81 -5.60
C SER A 134 -40.69 7.15 -6.27
N ALA A 135 -41.03 7.56 -7.49
CA ALA A 135 -42.18 7.08 -8.24
C ALA A 135 -41.92 7.01 -9.76
N ILE A 136 -42.60 6.09 -10.43
CA ILE A 136 -42.66 5.98 -11.90
C ILE A 136 -44.13 5.89 -12.29
N ALA A 137 -44.57 6.63 -13.32
CA ALA A 137 -45.96 6.55 -13.77
C ALA A 137 -46.35 5.12 -14.15
N ARG A 138 -47.57 4.72 -13.81
CA ARG A 138 -48.04 3.33 -13.94
C ARG A 138 -47.96 2.80 -15.37
N ASP A 139 -48.29 3.64 -16.35
CA ASP A 139 -48.30 3.36 -17.78
C ASP A 139 -46.90 3.44 -18.42
N SER A 140 -45.88 3.74 -17.63
CA SER A 140 -44.52 3.99 -18.08
C SER A 140 -43.57 2.87 -17.65
N SER A 141 -42.64 2.55 -18.55
CA SER A 141 -41.52 1.65 -18.29
C SER A 141 -40.23 2.47 -18.26
N ASP A 142 -39.27 2.02 -17.48
CA ASP A 142 -37.91 2.58 -17.43
C ASP A 142 -36.93 1.43 -17.64
N ASP A 143 -36.12 1.49 -18.68
CA ASP A 143 -35.15 0.45 -19.04
C ASP A 143 -33.78 0.64 -18.37
N ASN A 144 -33.58 1.72 -17.63
CA ASN A 144 -32.31 2.08 -17.02
C ASN A 144 -32.51 2.71 -15.63
N PHE A 145 -33.47 2.20 -14.86
CA PHE A 145 -33.81 2.73 -13.55
C PHE A 145 -32.71 2.41 -12.53
N ALA A 146 -32.06 3.46 -12.01
CA ALA A 146 -30.92 3.29 -11.11
C ALA A 146 -31.36 3.01 -9.66
N VAL A 147 -30.79 1.95 -9.08
CA VAL A 147 -30.92 1.58 -7.67
C VAL A 147 -29.54 1.47 -7.06
N LEU A 148 -29.30 2.22 -5.99
CA LEU A 148 -28.08 2.20 -5.21
C LEU A 148 -28.23 1.22 -4.04
N VAL A 149 -27.33 0.24 -3.94
CA VAL A 149 -27.17 -0.60 -2.77
C VAL A 149 -26.04 -0.03 -1.92
N HIS A 150 -26.36 0.37 -0.69
CA HIS A 150 -25.43 0.92 0.29
C HIS A 150 -25.22 -0.08 1.43
N LEU A 151 -23.99 -0.55 1.57
CA LEU A 151 -23.53 -1.34 2.71
C LEU A 151 -22.74 -0.47 3.67
N LYS A 152 -22.96 -0.69 4.96
CA LYS A 152 -22.16 -0.12 6.04
C LYS A 152 -21.79 -1.20 7.04
N ALA A 153 -20.49 -1.37 7.28
CA ALA A 153 -20.00 -2.25 8.32
C ALA A 153 -20.29 -1.66 9.72
N PRO A 154 -20.49 -2.51 10.73
CA PRO A 154 -20.67 -2.04 12.10
C PRO A 154 -19.41 -1.31 12.58
N GLY A 155 -19.59 -0.31 13.45
CA GLY A 155 -18.49 0.37 14.11
C GLY A 155 -17.89 -0.50 15.23
N ILE A 156 -16.66 -0.18 15.65
CA ILE A 156 -16.09 -0.76 16.88
C ILE A 156 -16.47 0.17 18.03
N THR A 157 -17.45 -0.23 18.83
CA THR A 157 -17.86 0.52 20.03
C THR A 157 -16.78 0.41 21.11
N GLY A 158 -15.93 1.42 21.21
CA GLY A 158 -14.93 1.53 22.27
C GLY A 158 -14.64 2.99 22.61
N SER A 159 -14.99 3.41 23.83
CA SER A 159 -14.75 4.71 24.48
C SER A 159 -15.70 5.86 24.10
N GLY A 160 -16.80 5.99 24.85
CA GLY A 160 -17.74 7.10 24.70
C GLY A 160 -18.86 7.25 25.73
N THR A 161 -18.92 6.45 26.80
CA THR A 161 -19.74 6.74 27.99
C THR A 161 -19.16 6.02 29.20
N GLU A 162 -18.71 6.78 30.19
CA GLU A 162 -18.43 6.28 31.54
C GLU A 162 -19.75 5.83 32.18
N ALA A 163 -20.17 4.58 31.95
CA ALA A 163 -21.06 3.81 32.84
C ALA A 163 -21.44 2.43 32.24
N ALA A 164 -20.52 1.47 32.28
CA ALA A 164 -20.75 0.03 32.49
C ALA A 164 -19.41 -0.71 32.31
N GLY A 165 -19.13 -1.69 33.17
CA GLY A 165 -17.80 -2.25 33.37
C GLY A 165 -17.18 -2.99 32.18
N ASP A 166 -15.95 -2.58 31.86
CA ASP A 166 -14.76 -3.40 31.63
C ASP A 166 -14.86 -4.65 30.72
N ALA A 167 -14.87 -4.41 29.41
CA ALA A 167 -14.04 -5.13 28.44
C ALA A 167 -13.90 -4.26 27.16
N PRO A 168 -12.68 -3.98 26.66
CA PRO A 168 -12.55 -3.31 25.36
C PRO A 168 -13.16 -4.22 24.28
N ALA A 169 -14.01 -3.68 23.41
CA ALA A 169 -14.52 -4.41 22.25
C ALA A 169 -13.34 -5.03 21.49
N GLN A 170 -13.25 -6.35 21.53
CA GLN A 170 -12.03 -7.07 21.15
C GLN A 170 -12.01 -7.25 19.64
N ARG A 171 -11.20 -6.46 18.96
CA ARG A 171 -10.95 -6.61 17.52
C ARG A 171 -10.32 -7.97 17.21
N ALA A 172 -10.49 -8.43 15.97
CA ALA A 172 -9.80 -9.61 15.48
C ALA A 172 -8.27 -9.41 15.50
N PRO A 173 -7.49 -10.40 15.95
CA PRO A 173 -6.04 -10.36 15.85
C PRO A 173 -5.60 -10.50 14.39
N VAL A 174 -4.46 -9.92 14.04
CA VAL A 174 -3.95 -9.84 12.65
C VAL A 174 -2.64 -10.61 12.49
N ASP A 175 -2.51 -11.36 11.39
CA ASP A 175 -1.24 -11.83 10.85
C ASP A 175 -0.74 -10.83 9.79
N LEU A 176 0.24 -10.00 10.13
CA LEU A 176 0.82 -9.01 9.23
C LEU A 176 2.19 -9.46 8.72
N VAL A 177 2.39 -9.48 7.41
CA VAL A 177 3.71 -9.65 6.79
C VAL A 177 4.13 -8.37 6.08
N THR A 178 5.25 -7.80 6.46
CA THR A 178 5.81 -6.63 5.76
C THR A 178 6.91 -7.07 4.80
N VAL A 179 6.82 -6.62 3.56
CA VAL A 179 7.76 -6.90 2.47
C VAL A 179 8.44 -5.58 2.11
N LEU A 180 9.67 -5.42 2.59
CA LEU A 180 10.38 -4.16 2.62
C LEU A 180 11.52 -4.17 1.60
N ASP A 181 11.47 -3.25 0.64
CA ASP A 181 12.58 -3.05 -0.29
C ASP A 181 13.79 -2.50 0.47
N VAL A 182 14.93 -3.15 0.28
CA VAL A 182 16.24 -2.72 0.76
C VAL A 182 17.22 -2.59 -0.40
N SER A 183 16.73 -2.27 -1.60
CA SER A 183 17.53 -1.96 -2.77
C SER A 183 18.41 -0.72 -2.57
N SER A 184 19.32 -0.45 -3.51
CA SER A 184 20.30 0.63 -3.38
C SER A 184 19.65 2.01 -3.47
N SER A 185 18.48 2.12 -4.12
CA SER A 185 17.69 3.35 -4.17
C SER A 185 17.12 3.73 -2.81
N MET A 186 16.88 2.74 -1.93
CA MET A 186 16.44 2.97 -0.55
C MET A 186 17.55 3.51 0.37
N HIS A 187 18.79 3.70 -0.08
CA HIS A 187 19.87 4.16 0.79
C HIS A 187 19.59 5.56 1.40
N GLY A 188 20.19 5.85 2.56
CA GLY A 188 20.11 7.16 3.21
C GLY A 188 18.77 7.44 3.89
N SER A 189 18.14 8.58 3.57
CA SER A 189 16.92 9.06 4.22
C SER A 189 15.75 8.11 4.05
N LYS A 190 15.61 7.49 2.87
CA LYS A 190 14.51 6.60 2.52
C LYS A 190 14.43 5.39 3.46
N LEU A 191 15.52 4.66 3.64
CA LEU A 191 15.59 3.53 4.58
C LEU A 191 15.44 3.99 6.03
N ALA A 192 15.96 5.17 6.41
CA ALA A 192 15.78 5.70 7.75
C ALA A 192 14.29 5.99 8.05
N LEU A 193 13.57 6.59 7.11
CA LEU A 193 12.14 6.86 7.21
C LEU A 193 11.31 5.57 7.21
N LEU A 194 11.67 4.58 6.39
CA LEU A 194 11.06 3.25 6.44
C LEU A 194 11.23 2.59 7.81
N LYS A 195 12.44 2.63 8.39
CA LYS A 195 12.69 2.10 9.73
C LYS A 195 11.83 2.82 10.78
N GLN A 196 11.74 4.15 10.70
CA GLN A 196 10.89 4.95 11.58
C GLN A 196 9.40 4.57 11.44
N ALA A 197 8.89 4.44 10.22
CA ALA A 197 7.52 4.02 9.96
C ALA A 197 7.25 2.61 10.50
N MET A 198 8.20 1.69 10.32
CA MET A 198 8.09 0.33 10.85
C MET A 198 8.12 0.27 12.37
N ARG A 199 8.90 1.13 13.06
CA ARG A 199 8.84 1.25 14.52
C ARG A 199 7.44 1.66 14.98
N PHE A 200 6.82 2.62 14.29
CA PHE A 200 5.44 3.03 14.58
C PHE A 200 4.46 1.85 14.39
N VAL A 201 4.57 1.09 13.30
CA VAL A 201 3.74 -0.11 13.09
C VAL A 201 3.93 -1.14 14.22
N ILE A 202 5.17 -1.44 14.60
CA ILE A 202 5.46 -2.40 15.67
C ILE A 202 4.85 -1.94 17.01
N ASP A 203 4.86 -0.64 17.27
CA ASP A 203 4.32 -0.07 18.50
C ASP A 203 2.79 -0.20 18.61
N ILE A 204 2.07 0.02 17.51
CA ILE A 204 0.59 -0.02 17.49
C ILE A 204 -0.01 -1.43 17.45
N LEU A 205 0.78 -2.44 17.06
CA LEU A 205 0.32 -3.83 17.10
C LEU A 205 0.15 -4.31 18.55
N GLY A 206 -0.92 -5.05 18.80
CA GLY A 206 -1.27 -5.63 20.10
C GLY A 206 -0.59 -6.98 20.35
N PRO A 207 -0.60 -7.48 21.59
CA PRO A 207 0.09 -8.72 21.97
C PRO A 207 -0.47 -10.00 21.29
N ASP A 208 -1.69 -9.96 20.76
CA ASP A 208 -2.29 -11.06 19.99
C ASP A 208 -2.07 -10.95 18.48
N ASP A 209 -1.58 -9.80 17.99
CA ASP A 209 -1.15 -9.68 16.60
C ASP A 209 0.19 -10.36 16.40
N ARG A 210 0.43 -10.80 15.17
CA ARG A 210 1.71 -11.36 14.76
C ARG A 210 2.30 -10.60 13.59
N LEU A 211 3.60 -10.35 13.64
CA LEU A 211 4.35 -9.65 12.59
C LEU A 211 5.50 -10.53 12.09
N SER A 212 5.66 -10.58 10.77
CA SER A 212 6.85 -11.09 10.10
C SER A 212 7.43 -10.01 9.20
N VAL A 213 8.74 -9.79 9.29
CA VAL A 213 9.46 -8.85 8.42
C VAL A 213 10.21 -9.63 7.35
N VAL A 214 9.88 -9.36 6.10
CA VAL A 214 10.58 -9.84 4.89
C VAL A 214 11.30 -8.65 4.28
N SER A 215 12.58 -8.82 3.98
CA SER A 215 13.36 -7.82 3.23
C SER A 215 13.70 -8.37 1.86
N PHE A 216 13.71 -7.53 0.83
CA PHE A 216 14.09 -7.95 -0.51
C PHE A 216 14.98 -6.94 -1.23
N SER A 217 15.78 -7.46 -2.16
CA SER A 217 16.63 -6.73 -3.11
C SER A 217 16.74 -7.64 -4.35
N SER A 218 17.93 -8.03 -4.83
CA SER A 218 18.07 -9.14 -5.79
C SER A 218 17.52 -10.49 -5.28
N ARG A 219 17.52 -10.70 -3.96
CA ARG A 219 16.93 -11.87 -3.28
C ARG A 219 16.04 -11.40 -2.14
N ALA A 220 15.06 -12.21 -1.78
CA ALA A 220 14.25 -12.01 -0.58
C ALA A 220 14.76 -12.86 0.58
N ARG A 221 14.53 -12.38 1.80
CA ARG A 221 14.85 -13.08 3.05
C ARG A 221 13.80 -12.78 4.10
N ARG A 222 13.39 -13.80 4.84
CA ARG A 222 12.61 -13.66 6.06
C ARG A 222 13.52 -13.19 7.21
N VAL A 223 13.40 -11.93 7.60
CA VAL A 223 14.24 -11.30 8.63
C VAL A 223 13.80 -11.73 10.03
N THR A 224 12.48 -11.84 10.25
CA THR A 224 11.90 -12.39 11.47
C THR A 224 10.88 -13.46 11.12
N ARG A 225 10.75 -14.50 11.95
CA ARG A 225 9.59 -15.40 11.89
C ARG A 225 8.31 -14.66 12.26
N LEU A 226 7.15 -15.25 11.96
CA LEU A 226 5.85 -14.70 12.37
C LEU A 226 5.72 -14.77 13.90
N THR A 227 5.91 -13.62 14.55
CA THR A 227 6.13 -13.49 16.01
C THR A 227 5.00 -12.67 16.63
N ARG A 228 4.49 -13.03 17.82
CA ARG A 228 3.50 -12.20 18.52
C ARG A 228 4.11 -10.89 18.96
N MET A 229 3.35 -9.80 18.87
CA MET A 229 3.79 -8.46 19.28
C MET A 229 3.65 -8.25 20.80
N SER A 230 4.09 -9.24 21.58
CA SER A 230 4.45 -9.07 23.00
C SER A 230 5.64 -8.12 23.13
N ASP A 231 5.94 -7.61 24.33
CA ASP A 231 7.08 -6.69 24.54
C ASP A 231 8.40 -7.27 24.02
N ALA A 232 8.62 -8.58 24.22
CA ALA A 232 9.79 -9.28 23.70
C ALA A 232 9.78 -9.39 22.17
N GLY A 233 8.61 -9.69 21.57
CA GLY A 233 8.43 -9.75 20.12
C GLY A 233 8.61 -8.39 19.45
N LYS A 234 8.05 -7.32 20.03
CA LYS A 234 8.26 -5.93 19.60
C LYS A 234 9.74 -5.57 19.63
N ALA A 235 10.43 -5.84 20.75
CA ALA A 235 11.87 -5.58 20.86
C ALA A 235 12.70 -6.37 19.82
N LEU A 236 12.31 -7.61 19.52
CA LEU A 236 12.96 -8.42 18.48
C LEU A 236 12.75 -7.82 17.08
N CYS A 237 11.52 -7.45 16.72
CA CYS A 237 11.21 -6.86 15.43
C CYS A 237 11.85 -5.47 15.24
N VAL A 238 11.89 -4.64 16.29
CA VAL A 238 12.61 -3.35 16.25
C VAL A 238 14.09 -3.58 15.94
N ARG A 239 14.78 -4.47 16.66
CA ARG A 239 16.19 -4.79 16.37
C ARG A 239 16.40 -5.31 14.96
N ALA A 240 15.49 -6.15 14.47
CA ALA A 240 15.55 -6.69 13.12
C ALA A 240 15.43 -5.59 12.05
N VAL A 241 14.46 -4.68 12.20
CA VAL A 241 14.27 -3.52 11.33
C VAL A 241 15.49 -2.59 11.36
N GLU A 242 16.07 -2.34 12.55
CA GLU A 242 17.28 -1.52 12.68
C GLU A 242 18.48 -2.13 11.95
N SER A 243 18.56 -3.45 11.86
CA SER A 243 19.65 -4.15 11.18
C SER A 243 19.57 -4.11 9.65
N LEU A 244 18.47 -3.62 9.07
CA LEU A 244 18.31 -3.55 7.62
C LEU A 244 19.35 -2.60 7.00
N THR A 245 19.94 -3.04 5.89
CA THR A 245 20.93 -2.29 5.13
C THR A 245 20.62 -2.37 3.64
N ALA A 246 20.92 -1.30 2.91
CA ALA A 246 20.71 -1.24 1.47
C ALA A 246 21.64 -2.23 0.73
N ARG A 247 21.11 -2.88 -0.31
CA ARG A 247 21.73 -3.92 -1.13
C ARG A 247 21.40 -3.67 -2.60
N THR A 248 22.04 -4.37 -3.51
CA THR A 248 21.83 -4.18 -4.96
C THR A 248 20.60 -4.94 -5.46
N GLY A 249 19.92 -4.36 -6.46
CA GLY A 249 18.81 -4.98 -7.20
C GLY A 249 17.46 -4.93 -6.48
N THR A 250 16.39 -5.18 -7.23
CA THR A 250 14.99 -5.12 -6.78
C THR A 250 14.21 -6.23 -7.44
N ASN A 251 13.75 -7.22 -6.67
CA ASN A 251 13.00 -8.38 -7.14
C ASN A 251 11.72 -8.54 -6.30
N ILE A 252 10.68 -7.83 -6.73
CA ILE A 252 9.39 -7.79 -6.03
C ILE A 252 8.76 -9.19 -5.95
N ALA A 253 8.89 -9.97 -7.01
CA ALA A 253 8.31 -11.30 -7.11
C ALA A 253 8.86 -12.26 -6.03
N GLU A 254 10.18 -12.25 -5.79
CA GLU A 254 10.79 -13.05 -4.71
C GLU A 254 10.34 -12.59 -3.32
N GLY A 255 10.16 -11.28 -3.12
CA GLY A 255 9.62 -10.72 -1.89
C GLY A 255 8.22 -11.26 -1.59
N LEU A 256 7.33 -11.20 -2.59
CA LEU A 256 5.96 -11.69 -2.47
C LEU A 256 5.90 -13.22 -2.30
N ARG A 257 6.73 -14.00 -3.01
CA ARG A 257 6.83 -15.46 -2.80
C ARG A 257 7.26 -15.80 -1.38
N THR A 258 8.23 -15.06 -0.84
CA THR A 258 8.68 -15.27 0.54
C THR A 258 7.58 -14.94 1.55
N ALA A 259 6.81 -13.87 1.31
CA ALA A 259 5.65 -13.54 2.13
C ALA A 259 4.55 -14.60 2.06
N ALA A 260 4.26 -15.12 0.86
CA ALA A 260 3.32 -16.21 0.67
C ALA A 260 3.76 -17.44 1.47
N ARG A 261 5.03 -17.85 1.37
CA ARG A 261 5.57 -18.94 2.20
C ARG A 261 5.36 -18.72 3.70
N VAL A 262 5.57 -17.50 4.19
CA VAL A 262 5.35 -17.16 5.62
C VAL A 262 3.90 -17.40 6.03
N LEU A 263 2.95 -17.07 5.17
CA LEU A 263 1.53 -17.25 5.47
C LEU A 263 1.06 -18.68 5.18
N ASP A 264 1.50 -19.30 4.09
CA ASP A 264 1.02 -20.61 3.66
C ASP A 264 1.56 -21.74 4.54
N GLU A 265 2.82 -21.65 4.97
CA GLU A 265 3.52 -22.67 5.77
C GLU A 265 3.31 -22.50 7.28
N ARG A 266 2.56 -21.49 7.74
CA ARG A 266 2.31 -21.24 9.17
C ARG A 266 1.38 -22.29 9.79
N ARG A 267 1.65 -22.66 11.05
CA ARG A 267 0.86 -23.65 11.79
C ARG A 267 -0.43 -23.06 12.34
N TYR A 268 -0.37 -21.84 12.86
CA TYR A 268 -1.50 -21.16 13.49
C TYR A 268 -1.95 -19.99 12.64
N ARG A 269 -3.25 -19.67 12.66
CA ARG A 269 -3.82 -18.60 11.83
C ARG A 269 -4.67 -17.66 12.67
N ASN A 270 -4.35 -16.37 12.62
CA ASN A 270 -5.27 -15.34 13.10
C ASN A 270 -6.44 -15.19 12.11
N GLY A 271 -7.54 -14.59 12.59
CA GLY A 271 -8.75 -14.39 11.78
C GLY A 271 -8.47 -13.54 10.54
N VAL A 272 -7.63 -12.51 10.68
CA VAL A 272 -7.26 -11.58 9.62
C VAL A 272 -5.80 -11.80 9.20
N SER A 273 -5.51 -11.73 7.90
CA SER A 273 -4.15 -11.82 7.37
C SER A 273 -3.94 -10.77 6.29
N SER A 274 -2.79 -10.10 6.28
CA SER A 274 -2.52 -9.04 5.30
C SER A 274 -1.02 -8.92 5.02
N VAL A 275 -0.69 -8.47 3.81
CA VAL A 275 0.69 -8.19 3.40
C VAL A 275 0.83 -6.70 3.07
N VAL A 276 1.89 -6.07 3.58
CA VAL A 276 2.27 -4.70 3.22
C VAL A 276 3.57 -4.74 2.44
N LEU A 277 3.53 -4.37 1.16
CA LEU A 277 4.69 -4.24 0.28
C LEU A 277 5.09 -2.76 0.16
N LEU A 278 6.34 -2.43 0.46
CA LEU A 278 6.91 -1.11 0.21
C LEU A 278 8.09 -1.23 -0.75
N SER A 279 8.07 -0.45 -1.84
CA SER A 279 9.13 -0.40 -2.84
C SER A 279 9.32 1.02 -3.36
N ASP A 280 10.57 1.43 -3.57
CA ASP A 280 10.93 2.70 -4.24
C ASP A 280 11.55 2.48 -5.63
N GLY A 281 11.85 1.23 -5.99
CA GLY A 281 12.52 0.87 -7.24
C GLY A 281 11.60 0.24 -8.29
N GLN A 282 12.13 0.16 -9.51
CA GLN A 282 11.58 -0.64 -10.60
C GLN A 282 11.91 -2.11 -10.39
N ASP A 283 10.99 -3.03 -10.70
CA ASP A 283 11.34 -4.44 -10.73
C ASP A 283 12.29 -4.71 -11.90
N ASN A 284 13.55 -5.01 -11.59
CA ASN A 284 14.59 -5.18 -12.60
C ASN A 284 14.58 -6.60 -13.21
N TYR A 285 13.81 -7.54 -12.66
CA TYR A 285 13.85 -8.96 -13.06
C TYR A 285 12.66 -9.41 -13.91
N THR A 286 11.50 -8.79 -13.79
CA THR A 286 10.34 -9.05 -14.70
C THR A 286 10.58 -8.60 -16.15
N PRO A 287 11.08 -7.39 -16.45
CA PRO A 287 11.39 -6.99 -17.83
C PRO A 287 12.54 -7.80 -18.43
N MET A 288 13.50 -8.30 -17.64
CA MET A 288 14.61 -9.13 -18.15
C MET A 288 14.15 -10.53 -18.60
N ARG A 289 13.13 -11.11 -17.94
CA ARG A 289 12.48 -12.36 -18.40
C ARG A 289 11.70 -12.18 -19.71
N GLN A 290 11.26 -10.95 -20.00
CA GLN A 290 10.51 -10.61 -21.22
C GLN A 290 11.38 -10.04 -22.34
N ALA A 291 12.62 -9.61 -22.07
CA ALA A 291 13.57 -9.23 -23.13
C ALA A 291 13.86 -10.40 -24.10
N PHE A 292 13.61 -11.64 -23.69
CA PHE A 292 13.68 -12.84 -24.53
C PHE A 292 12.32 -13.31 -25.09
N GLY A 293 11.22 -12.58 -24.84
CA GLY A 293 9.88 -12.90 -25.35
C GLY A 293 9.06 -11.64 -25.60
N ARG A 294 8.78 -11.31 -26.87
CA ARG A 294 7.97 -10.15 -27.28
C ARG A 294 6.61 -10.11 -26.54
N GLY A 295 6.47 -9.29 -25.51
CA GLY A 295 5.20 -9.07 -24.80
C GLY A 295 5.26 -7.92 -23.81
N LEU A 296 4.10 -7.30 -23.54
CA LEU A 296 3.92 -6.31 -22.47
C LEU A 296 4.24 -6.91 -21.08
N PRO A 297 4.59 -6.09 -20.07
CA PRO A 297 4.83 -6.58 -18.72
C PRO A 297 3.62 -7.30 -18.13
N ASN A 298 3.69 -8.62 -18.00
CA ASN A 298 2.70 -9.41 -17.28
C ASN A 298 2.96 -9.34 -15.76
N TYR A 299 2.55 -8.24 -15.14
CA TYR A 299 2.68 -8.03 -13.69
C TYR A 299 1.82 -8.99 -12.86
N ALA A 300 0.81 -9.66 -13.44
CA ALA A 300 0.05 -10.70 -12.74
C ALA A 300 0.95 -11.88 -12.31
N ALA A 301 2.06 -12.12 -13.00
CA ALA A 301 3.05 -13.15 -12.64
C ALA A 301 3.86 -12.82 -11.37
N LEU A 302 3.76 -11.59 -10.85
CA LEU A 302 4.35 -11.20 -9.57
C LEU A 302 3.59 -11.78 -8.38
N VAL A 303 2.29 -12.01 -8.56
CA VAL A 303 1.38 -12.38 -7.48
C VAL A 303 1.42 -13.90 -7.28
N PRO A 304 1.78 -14.37 -6.07
CA PRO A 304 1.66 -15.78 -5.72
C PRO A 304 0.20 -16.25 -5.83
N PRO A 305 -0.06 -17.49 -6.26
CA PRO A 305 -1.43 -18.00 -6.41
C PRO A 305 -2.29 -17.89 -5.15
N SER A 306 -1.71 -18.11 -3.96
CA SER A 306 -2.40 -17.99 -2.66
C SER A 306 -2.82 -16.57 -2.29
N PHE A 307 -2.28 -15.55 -2.96
CA PHE A 307 -2.72 -14.16 -2.80
C PHE A 307 -3.70 -13.73 -3.90
N ALA A 308 -3.73 -14.43 -5.02
CA ALA A 308 -4.58 -14.06 -6.15
C ALA A 308 -6.05 -14.31 -5.80
N ARG A 309 -6.91 -13.35 -6.14
CA ARG A 309 -8.36 -13.53 -6.01
C ARG A 309 -8.85 -14.46 -7.13
N THR A 310 -8.98 -15.75 -6.84
CA THR A 310 -9.63 -16.68 -7.77
C THR A 310 -11.14 -16.52 -7.64
N GLY A 311 -11.83 -16.03 -8.68
CA GLY A 311 -13.30 -15.85 -8.72
C GLY A 311 -14.11 -17.15 -8.59
N THR A 312 -13.47 -18.26 -8.25
CA THR A 312 -14.06 -19.59 -8.02
C THR A 312 -14.63 -19.71 -6.61
N GLY A 313 -15.51 -18.78 -6.22
CA GLY A 313 -16.65 -18.95 -5.30
C GLY A 313 -16.56 -19.68 -3.94
N ALA A 314 -15.48 -20.36 -3.53
CA ALA A 314 -15.47 -21.18 -2.32
C ALA A 314 -14.06 -21.32 -1.71
N GLY A 315 -13.88 -20.76 -0.51
CA GLY A 315 -12.86 -21.19 0.44
C GLY A 315 -11.43 -20.67 0.26
N ASP A 316 -11.09 -20.00 -0.85
CA ASP A 316 -9.73 -19.49 -1.02
C ASP A 316 -9.58 -18.11 -0.36
N ARG A 317 -8.91 -18.07 0.80
CA ARG A 317 -8.62 -16.84 1.54
C ARG A 317 -7.51 -16.08 0.83
N ALA A 318 -7.88 -15.33 -0.21
CA ALA A 318 -6.98 -14.41 -0.88
C ALA A 318 -6.48 -13.37 0.14
N THR A 319 -5.17 -13.37 0.39
CA THR A 319 -4.56 -12.40 1.31
C THR A 319 -4.31 -11.09 0.58
N PRO A 320 -4.90 -9.96 1.02
CA PRO A 320 -4.69 -8.68 0.37
C PRO A 320 -3.24 -8.19 0.51
N VAL A 321 -2.68 -7.70 -0.59
CA VAL A 321 -1.35 -7.06 -0.62
C VAL A 321 -1.50 -5.56 -0.81
N HIS A 322 -1.29 -4.80 0.26
CA HIS A 322 -1.29 -3.34 0.23
C HIS A 322 0.09 -2.85 -0.22
N THR A 323 0.15 -2.08 -1.29
CA THR A 323 1.40 -1.67 -1.93
C THR A 323 1.66 -0.17 -1.74
N PHE A 324 2.88 0.18 -1.35
CA PHE A 324 3.33 1.55 -1.08
C PHE A 324 4.47 1.92 -2.02
N GLY A 325 4.12 2.66 -3.08
CA GLY A 325 5.09 3.21 -4.02
C GLY A 325 5.77 4.43 -3.42
N PHE A 326 7.06 4.32 -3.13
CA PHE A 326 7.80 5.36 -2.42
C PHE A 326 8.64 6.20 -3.39
N GLY A 327 8.42 7.52 -3.41
CA GLY A 327 9.11 8.43 -4.32
C GLY A 327 8.73 8.23 -5.79
N ASN A 328 9.41 8.93 -6.71
CA ASN A 328 9.03 8.98 -8.12
C ASN A 328 9.60 7.86 -9.00
N ASP A 329 10.47 7.00 -8.43
CA ASP A 329 11.26 6.02 -9.19
C ASP A 329 10.68 4.59 -9.14
N HIS A 330 9.56 4.38 -8.44
CA HIS A 330 8.93 3.07 -8.28
C HIS A 330 8.15 2.62 -9.52
N ASP A 331 8.02 1.30 -9.73
CA ASP A 331 7.14 0.77 -10.77
C ASP A 331 5.66 0.83 -10.32
N ALA A 332 5.03 1.99 -10.53
CA ALA A 332 3.63 2.22 -10.19
C ALA A 332 2.68 1.20 -10.83
N ALA A 333 2.98 0.75 -12.06
CA ALA A 333 2.14 -0.19 -12.78
C ALA A 333 2.22 -1.60 -12.16
N ALA A 334 3.43 -2.06 -11.81
CA ALA A 334 3.64 -3.32 -11.12
C ALA A 334 2.95 -3.33 -9.75
N MET A 335 3.15 -2.28 -8.95
CA MET A 335 2.61 -2.20 -7.59
C MET A 335 1.08 -2.13 -7.59
N HIS A 336 0.51 -1.29 -8.47
CA HIS A 336 -0.93 -1.26 -8.68
C HIS A 336 -1.47 -2.64 -9.07
N ALA A 337 -0.88 -3.30 -10.09
CA ALA A 337 -1.31 -4.61 -10.56
C ALA A 337 -1.28 -5.67 -9.44
N VAL A 338 -0.27 -5.66 -8.58
CA VAL A 338 -0.19 -6.56 -7.40
C VAL A 338 -1.35 -6.28 -6.44
N SER A 339 -1.59 -5.02 -6.07
CA SER A 339 -2.68 -4.71 -5.15
C SER A 339 -4.06 -5.01 -5.73
N GLU A 340 -4.27 -4.72 -7.02
CA GLU A 340 -5.52 -5.00 -7.72
C GLU A 340 -5.82 -6.49 -7.78
N ALA A 341 -4.84 -7.31 -8.18
CA ALA A 341 -4.99 -8.76 -8.31
C ALA A 341 -5.20 -9.49 -6.96
N THR A 342 -4.79 -8.87 -5.85
CA THR A 342 -4.91 -9.44 -4.50
C THR A 342 -6.03 -8.82 -3.68
N GLY A 343 -6.62 -7.72 -4.15
CA GLY A 343 -7.63 -6.97 -3.40
C GLY A 343 -7.10 -6.03 -2.33
N GLY A 344 -5.79 -5.78 -2.31
CA GLY A 344 -5.19 -4.76 -1.45
C GLY A 344 -5.33 -3.35 -2.03
N THR A 345 -4.73 -2.38 -1.34
CA THR A 345 -4.74 -0.97 -1.76
C THR A 345 -3.41 -0.56 -2.38
N PHE A 346 -3.44 0.30 -3.40
CA PHE A 346 -2.24 0.99 -3.89
C PHE A 346 -2.14 2.39 -3.26
N SER A 347 -0.97 2.72 -2.74
CA SER A 347 -0.70 3.99 -2.06
C SER A 347 0.57 4.60 -2.61
N PHE A 348 0.44 5.76 -3.26
CA PHE A 348 1.58 6.52 -3.77
C PHE A 348 2.04 7.54 -2.73
N ILE A 349 3.33 7.55 -2.41
CA ILE A 349 3.96 8.46 -1.45
C ILE A 349 4.97 9.33 -2.20
N GLU A 350 4.56 10.54 -2.60
CA GLU A 350 5.42 11.50 -3.30
C GLU A 350 6.41 12.18 -2.33
N ASN A 351 5.92 12.55 -1.14
CA ASN A 351 6.72 13.19 -0.10
C ASN A 351 7.18 12.15 0.93
N GLU A 352 8.48 11.98 1.08
CA GLU A 352 9.08 11.02 2.00
C GLU A 352 8.60 11.21 3.46
N ALA A 353 8.25 12.44 3.85
CA ALA A 353 7.79 12.76 5.21
C ALA A 353 6.38 12.23 5.55
N VAL A 354 5.58 11.79 4.57
CA VAL A 354 4.21 11.29 4.79
C VAL A 354 4.11 9.76 4.82
N ILE A 355 5.23 9.04 4.66
CA ILE A 355 5.25 7.56 4.72
C ILE A 355 4.66 7.00 6.00
N GLN A 356 4.99 7.59 7.14
CA GLN A 356 4.49 7.14 8.43
C GLN A 356 2.96 7.33 8.52
N ASP A 357 2.43 8.43 7.99
CA ASP A 357 0.97 8.68 7.96
C ASP A 357 0.26 7.71 7.01
N ALA A 358 0.85 7.39 5.86
CA ALA A 358 0.33 6.40 4.92
C ALA A 358 0.25 5.00 5.57
N PHE A 359 1.31 4.61 6.29
CA PHE A 359 1.35 3.35 7.04
C PHE A 359 0.32 3.34 8.17
N ALA A 360 0.23 4.44 8.92
CA ALA A 360 -0.73 4.60 10.00
C ALA A 360 -2.16 4.47 9.50
N GLN A 361 -2.51 5.12 8.39
CA GLN A 361 -3.83 5.02 7.78
C GLN A 361 -4.15 3.58 7.38
N CYS A 362 -3.23 2.88 6.71
CA CYS A 362 -3.42 1.49 6.30
C CYS A 362 -3.57 0.55 7.49
N VAL A 363 -2.67 0.62 8.48
CA VAL A 363 -2.75 -0.25 9.65
C VAL A 363 -3.99 0.06 10.49
N GLY A 364 -4.44 1.33 10.56
CA GLY A 364 -5.73 1.66 11.18
C GLY A 364 -6.91 0.92 10.55
N GLY A 365 -6.89 0.71 9.23
CA GLY A 365 -7.85 -0.14 8.53
C GLY A 365 -7.68 -1.63 8.87
N LEU A 366 -6.45 -2.14 8.77
CA LEU A 366 -6.15 -3.56 9.05
C LEU A 366 -6.52 -4.00 10.47
N LEU A 367 -6.34 -3.11 11.46
CA LEU A 367 -6.71 -3.37 12.86
C LEU A 367 -8.19 -3.09 13.15
N SER A 368 -8.99 -2.76 12.15
CA SER A 368 -10.43 -2.53 12.29
C SER A 368 -11.28 -3.41 11.38
N VAL A 369 -10.73 -4.50 10.85
CA VAL A 369 -11.51 -5.50 10.10
C VAL A 369 -12.55 -6.14 11.03
N VAL A 370 -13.83 -5.99 10.68
CA VAL A 370 -14.98 -6.54 11.43
C VAL A 370 -15.78 -7.53 10.59
N VAL A 371 -15.70 -7.42 9.26
CA VAL A 371 -16.41 -8.28 8.31
C VAL A 371 -15.41 -8.95 7.39
N GLN A 372 -15.57 -10.26 7.19
CA GLN A 372 -14.80 -11.05 6.24
C GLN A 372 -15.71 -11.75 5.23
N GLU A 373 -15.17 -12.01 4.04
CA GLU A 373 -15.83 -12.82 3.00
C GLU A 373 -17.26 -12.35 2.65
N ALA A 374 -17.55 -11.04 2.74
CA ALA A 374 -18.87 -10.50 2.46
C ALA A 374 -19.29 -10.71 1.00
N ARG A 375 -20.53 -11.16 0.82
CA ARG A 375 -21.16 -11.44 -0.48
C ARG A 375 -22.57 -10.90 -0.49
N LEU A 376 -22.92 -10.21 -1.55
CA LEU A 376 -24.29 -9.78 -1.81
C LEU A 376 -24.98 -10.77 -2.75
N ALA A 377 -26.19 -11.16 -2.40
CA ALA A 377 -27.14 -11.80 -3.28
C ALA A 377 -28.34 -10.88 -3.47
N ILE A 378 -28.65 -10.55 -4.72
CA ILE A 378 -29.68 -9.59 -5.10
C ILE A 378 -30.68 -10.33 -5.95
N GLN A 379 -31.98 -10.21 -5.63
CA GLN A 379 -33.05 -10.93 -6.33
C GLN A 379 -34.17 -9.99 -6.72
N CYS A 380 -34.65 -10.08 -7.96
CA CYS A 380 -35.81 -9.35 -8.46
C CYS A 380 -37.11 -9.95 -7.91
N LEU A 381 -37.92 -9.12 -7.26
CA LEU A 381 -39.16 -9.54 -6.63
C LEU A 381 -40.33 -9.60 -7.63
N HIS A 382 -40.48 -8.56 -8.44
CA HIS A 382 -41.50 -8.54 -9.49
C HIS A 382 -41.05 -9.34 -10.74
N PRO A 383 -41.94 -10.16 -11.35
CA PRO A 383 -41.58 -11.06 -12.45
C PRO A 383 -41.10 -10.32 -13.71
N GLY A 384 -41.58 -9.10 -13.95
CA GLY A 384 -41.18 -8.28 -15.09
C GLY A 384 -39.96 -7.39 -14.85
N VAL A 385 -39.44 -7.30 -13.61
CA VAL A 385 -38.23 -6.53 -13.31
C VAL A 385 -36.99 -7.36 -13.63
N ARG A 386 -36.01 -6.72 -14.28
CA ARG A 386 -34.70 -7.34 -14.60
C ARG A 386 -33.55 -6.42 -14.23
N ILE A 387 -32.43 -7.00 -13.82
CA ILE A 387 -31.15 -6.34 -13.63
C ILE A 387 -30.44 -6.31 -14.99
N GLY A 388 -30.24 -5.11 -15.55
CA GLY A 388 -29.52 -4.94 -16.80
C GLY A 388 -28.01 -4.89 -16.61
N SER A 389 -27.54 -4.17 -15.59
CA SER A 389 -26.11 -4.11 -15.26
C SER A 389 -25.85 -3.73 -13.80
N VAL A 390 -24.64 -4.04 -13.34
CA VAL A 390 -24.13 -3.68 -12.01
C VAL A 390 -22.81 -2.94 -12.18
N LYS A 391 -22.74 -1.70 -11.68
CA LYS A 391 -21.48 -0.94 -11.56
C LYS A 391 -20.85 -1.24 -10.21
N SER A 392 -20.03 -2.29 -10.18
CA SER A 392 -19.36 -2.79 -8.97
C SER A 392 -17.90 -2.37 -8.83
N GLY A 393 -17.36 -1.49 -9.67
CA GLY A 393 -15.95 -1.07 -9.57
C GLY A 393 -14.99 -2.26 -9.73
N LEU A 394 -14.09 -2.46 -8.75
CA LEU A 394 -13.13 -3.59 -8.72
C LEU A 394 -13.70 -4.87 -8.06
N TYR A 395 -14.97 -4.86 -7.66
CA TYR A 395 -15.63 -6.02 -7.07
C TYR A 395 -16.19 -6.92 -8.16
N GLU A 396 -15.86 -8.21 -8.09
CA GLU A 396 -16.42 -9.21 -8.98
C GLU A 396 -17.94 -9.23 -8.81
N SER A 397 -18.65 -9.03 -9.91
CA SER A 397 -20.10 -9.12 -9.94
C SER A 397 -20.55 -10.00 -11.10
N ARG A 398 -21.71 -10.64 -10.91
CA ARG A 398 -22.38 -11.42 -11.94
C ARG A 398 -23.86 -11.10 -11.90
N VAL A 399 -24.43 -10.97 -13.09
CA VAL A 399 -25.88 -10.96 -13.32
C VAL A 399 -26.20 -12.29 -13.98
N ASP A 400 -27.29 -12.93 -13.58
CA ASP A 400 -27.75 -14.16 -14.22
C ASP A 400 -28.25 -13.91 -15.65
N GLU A 401 -28.37 -14.99 -16.42
CA GLU A 401 -28.73 -14.92 -17.85
C GLU A 401 -30.14 -14.35 -18.08
N ASP A 402 -31.06 -14.56 -17.14
CA ASP A 402 -32.43 -14.04 -17.20
C ASP A 402 -32.60 -12.64 -16.58
N GLY A 403 -31.54 -12.11 -15.95
CA GLY A 403 -31.50 -10.82 -15.27
C GLY A 403 -32.33 -10.78 -13.99
N ARG A 404 -32.71 -11.92 -13.41
CA ARG A 404 -33.57 -11.99 -12.22
C ARG A 404 -32.79 -11.97 -10.91
N ALA A 405 -31.48 -12.13 -10.95
CA ALA A 405 -30.61 -12.10 -9.80
C ALA A 405 -29.20 -11.60 -10.16
N ALA A 406 -28.54 -11.04 -9.16
CA ALA A 406 -27.14 -10.67 -9.25
C ALA A 406 -26.40 -11.02 -7.96
N SER A 407 -25.07 -11.13 -8.03
CA SER A 407 -24.25 -11.21 -6.83
C SER A 407 -22.99 -10.39 -6.95
N ILE A 408 -22.51 -9.89 -5.82
CA ILE A 408 -21.28 -9.09 -5.72
C ILE A 408 -20.39 -9.69 -4.62
N VAL A 409 -19.13 -9.96 -4.93
CA VAL A 409 -18.13 -10.41 -3.95
C VAL A 409 -17.43 -9.19 -3.37
N VAL A 410 -17.82 -8.80 -2.15
CA VAL A 410 -17.35 -7.57 -1.49
C VAL A 410 -16.04 -7.81 -0.73
N GLY A 411 -15.90 -8.97 -0.07
CA GLY A 411 -14.71 -9.34 0.70
C GLY A 411 -14.69 -8.76 2.10
N GLU A 412 -13.57 -8.17 2.52
CA GLU A 412 -13.40 -7.62 3.86
C GLU A 412 -13.90 -6.18 3.98
N LEU A 413 -14.52 -5.83 5.11
CA LEU A 413 -14.85 -4.45 5.48
C LEU A 413 -14.25 -4.07 6.84
N TYR A 414 -13.70 -2.86 6.89
CA TYR A 414 -13.27 -2.22 8.12
C TYR A 414 -14.47 -1.65 8.88
N ALA A 415 -14.29 -1.38 10.16
CA ALA A 415 -15.31 -0.76 11.00
C ALA A 415 -15.73 0.59 10.43
N ASP A 416 -17.04 0.82 10.37
CA ASP A 416 -17.67 1.99 9.74
C ASP A 416 -17.36 2.16 8.24
N GLU A 417 -16.74 1.19 7.58
CA GLU A 417 -16.49 1.25 6.14
C GLU A 417 -17.80 1.07 5.37
N GLU A 418 -17.94 1.86 4.31
CA GLU A 418 -19.15 1.90 3.49
C GLU A 418 -18.84 1.51 2.05
N ARG A 419 -19.75 0.75 1.43
CA ARG A 419 -19.68 0.37 0.01
C ARG A 419 -20.98 0.65 -0.71
N ARG A 420 -20.88 1.22 -1.90
CA ARG A 420 -21.99 1.65 -2.73
C ARG A 420 -21.93 0.96 -4.09
N PHE A 421 -23.02 0.35 -4.51
CA PHE A 421 -23.10 -0.34 -5.79
C PHE A 421 -24.33 0.15 -6.56
N LEU A 422 -24.14 0.62 -7.80
CA LEU A 422 -25.25 1.01 -8.65
C LEU A 422 -25.71 -0.17 -9.50
N LEU A 423 -27.01 -0.45 -9.44
CA LEU A 423 -27.70 -1.37 -10.32
C LEU A 423 -28.58 -0.56 -11.27
N PHE A 424 -28.60 -0.98 -12.53
CA PHE A 424 -29.51 -0.44 -13.53
C PHE A 424 -30.54 -1.51 -13.86
N LEU A 425 -31.81 -1.22 -13.54
CA LEU A 425 -32.92 -2.15 -13.67
C LEU A 425 -33.79 -1.78 -14.87
N VAL A 426 -34.31 -2.81 -15.53
CA VAL A 426 -35.47 -2.68 -16.41
C VAL A 426 -36.72 -2.86 -15.55
N VAL A 427 -37.50 -1.80 -15.46
CA VAL A 427 -38.73 -1.69 -14.68
C VAL A 427 -39.91 -1.61 -15.66
N PRO A 428 -40.76 -2.64 -15.73
CA PRO A 428 -41.83 -2.72 -16.72
C PRO A 428 -42.95 -1.71 -16.42
N ARG A 429 -43.89 -1.55 -17.36
CA ARG A 429 -45.18 -0.93 -17.04
C ARG A 429 -45.91 -1.77 -16.01
N ALA A 430 -46.65 -1.13 -15.12
CA ALA A 430 -47.47 -1.85 -14.14
C ALA A 430 -48.78 -2.29 -14.81
N GLU A 431 -49.10 -3.58 -14.71
CA GLU A 431 -50.34 -4.17 -15.21
C GLU A 431 -51.53 -3.81 -14.31
N ALA A 432 -52.77 -3.92 -14.78
CA ALA A 432 -53.95 -3.59 -13.98
C ALA A 432 -54.09 -4.42 -12.68
N THR A 433 -53.46 -5.60 -12.63
CA THR A 433 -53.41 -6.47 -11.45
C THR A 433 -52.34 -6.07 -10.44
N ASP A 434 -51.37 -5.25 -10.83
CA ASP A 434 -50.32 -4.78 -9.94
C ASP A 434 -50.88 -3.75 -8.95
N GLY A 435 -50.36 -3.72 -7.73
CA GLY A 435 -50.75 -2.70 -6.76
C GLY A 435 -50.26 -1.29 -7.14
N ASP A 436 -50.33 -0.35 -6.20
CA ASP A 436 -49.79 1.01 -6.37
C ASP A 436 -48.26 1.08 -6.25
N VAL A 437 -47.60 -0.07 -6.13
CA VAL A 437 -46.17 -0.21 -5.87
C VAL A 437 -45.62 -1.40 -6.65
N THR A 438 -44.44 -1.25 -7.24
CA THR A 438 -43.66 -2.36 -7.82
C THR A 438 -42.51 -2.71 -6.88
N ALA A 439 -42.46 -3.97 -6.43
CA ALA A 439 -41.32 -4.49 -5.69
C ALA A 439 -40.15 -4.79 -6.65
N LEU A 440 -39.04 -4.10 -6.49
CA LEU A 440 -37.90 -4.15 -7.39
C LEU A 440 -36.97 -5.30 -7.03
N ILE A 441 -36.23 -5.16 -5.91
CA ILE A 441 -35.20 -6.10 -5.51
C ILE A 441 -35.21 -6.34 -3.99
N ARG A 442 -34.70 -7.49 -3.59
CA ARG A 442 -34.27 -7.80 -2.23
C ARG A 442 -32.77 -8.03 -2.23
N VAL A 443 -32.08 -7.48 -1.23
CA VAL A 443 -30.63 -7.62 -1.07
C VAL A 443 -30.34 -8.41 0.19
N ASN A 444 -29.53 -9.45 0.05
CA ASN A 444 -29.06 -10.28 1.15
C ASN A 444 -27.54 -10.26 1.24
N CYS A 445 -26.99 -9.98 2.41
CA CYS A 445 -25.56 -9.92 2.68
C CYS A 445 -25.16 -11.10 3.56
N LEU A 446 -24.34 -12.01 3.01
CA LEU A 446 -23.72 -13.10 3.76
C LEU A 446 -22.27 -12.72 4.06
N TYR A 447 -21.84 -12.86 5.31
CA TYR A 447 -20.46 -12.59 5.70
C TYR A 447 -20.03 -13.40 6.90
N ARG A 448 -18.74 -13.38 7.21
CA ARG A 448 -18.17 -13.96 8.43
C ARG A 448 -17.71 -12.85 9.38
N ASP A 449 -18.17 -12.88 10.62
CA ASP A 449 -17.73 -11.94 11.66
C ASP A 449 -16.25 -12.18 11.99
N ALA A 450 -15.43 -11.14 11.93
CA ALA A 450 -13.98 -11.27 12.08
C ALA A 450 -13.56 -11.66 13.52
N ALA A 451 -14.32 -11.23 14.53
CA ALA A 451 -13.99 -11.44 15.94
C ALA A 451 -14.56 -12.77 16.46
N ALA A 452 -15.83 -13.05 16.15
CA ALA A 452 -16.51 -14.27 16.56
C ALA A 452 -16.21 -15.46 15.63
N GLY A 453 -15.81 -15.20 14.38
CA GLY A 453 -15.57 -16.23 13.38
C GLY A 453 -16.84 -16.94 12.90
N ALA A 454 -18.03 -16.40 13.21
CA ALA A 454 -19.34 -16.94 12.90
C ALA A 454 -19.89 -16.39 11.58
N ASP A 455 -20.65 -17.21 10.85
CA ASP A 455 -21.34 -16.77 9.64
C ASP A 455 -22.63 -16.01 10.00
N VAL A 456 -22.82 -14.86 9.37
CA VAL A 456 -23.94 -13.95 9.58
C VAL A 456 -24.64 -13.69 8.25
N ASN A 457 -25.98 -13.67 8.29
CA ASN A 457 -26.81 -13.38 7.14
C ASN A 457 -27.75 -12.22 7.44
N VAL A 458 -27.63 -11.12 6.69
CA VAL A 458 -28.46 -9.93 6.85
C VAL A 458 -29.27 -9.68 5.59
N THR A 459 -30.59 -9.65 5.73
CA THR A 459 -31.49 -9.31 4.64
C THR A 459 -31.93 -7.85 4.79
N GLY A 460 -31.63 -7.03 3.78
CA GLY A 460 -32.11 -5.66 3.68
C GLY A 460 -33.61 -5.61 3.37
N GLU A 461 -34.22 -4.45 3.60
CA GLU A 461 -35.62 -4.21 3.24
C GLU A 461 -35.84 -4.33 1.73
N ASP A 462 -37.05 -4.72 1.33
CA ASP A 462 -37.43 -4.82 -0.07
C ASP A 462 -37.42 -3.42 -0.70
N THR A 463 -36.65 -3.24 -1.77
CA THR A 463 -36.65 -2.01 -2.54
C THR A 463 -37.92 -1.95 -3.37
N VAL A 464 -38.67 -0.87 -3.25
CA VAL A 464 -39.93 -0.68 -3.96
C VAL A 464 -39.99 0.68 -4.63
N VAL A 465 -40.78 0.81 -5.70
CA VAL A 465 -41.05 2.10 -6.37
C VAL A 465 -42.56 2.32 -6.48
N ALA A 466 -43.02 3.53 -6.18
CA ALA A 466 -44.44 3.88 -6.27
C ALA A 466 -44.89 3.99 -7.74
N ARG A 467 -46.14 3.61 -8.01
CA ARG A 467 -46.78 3.59 -9.34
C ARG A 467 -48.05 4.44 -9.39
N PRO A 468 -47.95 5.76 -9.21
CA PRO A 468 -49.09 6.65 -9.38
C PRO A 468 -49.53 6.69 -10.85
N GLU A 469 -50.78 7.13 -11.10
CA GLU A 469 -51.26 7.37 -12.47
C GLU A 469 -50.40 8.43 -13.18
N HIS A 470 -49.99 9.48 -12.46
CA HIS A 470 -49.14 10.54 -12.95
C HIS A 470 -47.98 10.75 -11.99
N ALA A 471 -46.74 10.61 -12.47
CA ALA A 471 -45.53 10.85 -11.68
C ALA A 471 -44.99 12.26 -11.95
N VAL A 472 -45.66 13.28 -11.40
CA VAL A 472 -45.19 14.67 -11.42
C VAL A 472 -44.38 14.93 -10.15
N ASP A 473 -43.22 15.58 -10.28
CA ASP A 473 -42.34 15.97 -9.17
C ASP A 473 -41.84 14.79 -8.29
N ALA A 474 -41.59 13.63 -8.89
CA ALA A 474 -41.01 12.50 -8.17
C ALA A 474 -39.65 12.90 -7.54
N GLU A 475 -39.55 12.70 -6.22
CA GLU A 475 -38.36 13.06 -5.45
C GLU A 475 -37.14 12.28 -5.97
N ARG A 476 -36.05 13.01 -6.22
CA ARG A 476 -34.79 12.44 -6.71
C ARG A 476 -33.83 12.17 -5.56
N SER A 477 -33.27 10.96 -5.51
CA SER A 477 -32.29 10.63 -4.48
C SER A 477 -30.93 11.29 -4.73
N VAL A 478 -30.47 12.11 -3.77
CA VAL A 478 -29.11 12.69 -3.76
C VAL A 478 -28.05 11.61 -3.64
N GLU A 479 -28.31 10.52 -2.92
CA GLU A 479 -27.38 9.39 -2.74
C GLU A 479 -27.09 8.69 -4.07
N VAL A 480 -28.13 8.41 -4.86
CA VAL A 480 -28.01 7.80 -6.20
C VAL A 480 -27.25 8.74 -7.14
N GLU A 481 -27.54 10.04 -7.07
CA GLU A 481 -26.86 11.03 -7.92
C GLU A 481 -25.37 11.17 -7.58
N ARG A 482 -25.04 11.29 -6.29
CA ARG A 482 -23.65 11.35 -5.83
C ARG A 482 -22.86 10.16 -6.37
N GLU A 483 -23.43 8.96 -6.25
CA GLU A 483 -22.77 7.74 -6.70
C GLU A 483 -22.64 7.67 -8.23
N ARG A 484 -23.66 8.11 -8.98
CA ARG A 484 -23.58 8.18 -10.44
C ARG A 484 -22.46 9.10 -10.90
N VAL A 485 -22.40 10.32 -10.35
CA VAL A 485 -21.34 11.30 -10.66
C VAL A 485 -19.95 10.71 -10.37
N ARG A 486 -19.80 10.00 -9.25
CA ARG A 486 -18.54 9.33 -8.88
C ARG A 486 -18.17 8.21 -9.86
N VAL A 487 -19.10 7.35 -10.25
CA VAL A 487 -18.86 6.25 -11.19
C VAL A 487 -18.46 6.78 -12.56
N GLU A 488 -19.21 7.74 -13.10
CA GLU A 488 -18.89 8.36 -14.39
C GLU A 488 -17.54 9.10 -14.34
N ALA A 489 -17.21 9.77 -13.23
CA ALA A 489 -15.90 10.39 -13.06
C ALA A 489 -14.77 9.36 -13.07
N THR A 490 -14.98 8.19 -12.48
CA THR A 490 -14.00 7.10 -12.44
C THR A 490 -13.79 6.49 -13.83
N GLU A 491 -14.85 6.38 -14.64
CA GLU A 491 -14.78 5.95 -16.05
C GLU A 491 -13.95 6.94 -16.89
N ASP A 492 -14.17 8.24 -16.70
CA ASP A 492 -13.40 9.28 -17.41
C ASP A 492 -11.95 9.39 -16.92
N MET A 493 -11.68 9.16 -15.63
CA MET A 493 -10.31 9.00 -15.14
C MET A 493 -9.60 7.84 -15.85
N ALA A 494 -10.28 6.71 -16.06
CA ALA A 494 -9.72 5.57 -16.77
C ALA A 494 -9.46 5.90 -18.25
N ALA A 495 -10.40 6.60 -18.91
CA ALA A 495 -10.24 7.06 -20.29
C ALA A 495 -9.07 8.05 -20.43
N ALA A 496 -8.96 9.03 -19.54
CA ALA A 496 -7.86 9.99 -19.50
C ALA A 496 -6.51 9.31 -19.25
N ARG A 497 -6.47 8.32 -18.34
CA ARG A 497 -5.27 7.50 -18.14
C ARG A 497 -4.88 6.77 -19.42
N ALA A 498 -5.84 6.11 -20.08
CA ALA A 498 -5.58 5.37 -21.31
C ALA A 498 -5.05 6.30 -22.43
N ALA A 499 -5.59 7.51 -22.55
CA ALA A 499 -5.07 8.53 -23.46
C ALA A 499 -3.63 8.93 -23.11
N ALA A 500 -3.34 9.22 -21.83
CA ALA A 500 -2.01 9.59 -21.37
C ALA A 500 -0.96 8.47 -21.59
N GLU A 501 -1.30 7.20 -21.37
CA GLU A 501 -0.38 6.07 -21.62
C GLU A 501 -0.04 5.93 -23.12
N ARG A 502 -0.95 6.33 -24.02
CA ARG A 502 -0.69 6.39 -25.48
C ARG A 502 0.01 7.69 -25.92
N GLY A 503 0.35 8.58 -24.99
CA GLY A 503 0.97 9.89 -25.27
C GLY A 503 -0.02 11.01 -25.63
N GLY A 504 -1.32 10.74 -25.61
CA GLY A 504 -2.40 11.70 -25.82
C GLY A 504 -2.63 12.59 -24.58
N HIS A 505 -1.63 13.35 -24.17
CA HIS A 505 -1.71 14.18 -22.95
C HIS A 505 -2.75 15.30 -23.04
N GLN A 506 -2.92 15.89 -24.23
CA GLN A 506 -3.93 16.92 -24.46
C GLN A 506 -5.36 16.33 -24.40
N GLU A 507 -5.58 15.19 -25.03
CA GLU A 507 -6.83 14.42 -24.93
C GLU A 507 -7.15 14.08 -23.47
N ALA A 508 -6.16 13.61 -22.71
CA ALA A 508 -6.32 13.31 -21.28
C ALA A 508 -6.73 14.55 -20.45
N VAL A 509 -6.13 15.72 -20.74
CA VAL A 509 -6.51 16.99 -20.09
C VAL A 509 -7.95 17.37 -20.41
N GLU A 510 -8.37 17.23 -21.67
CA GLU A 510 -9.72 17.56 -22.12
C GLU A 510 -10.78 16.66 -21.49
N ILE A 511 -10.54 15.35 -21.43
CA ILE A 511 -11.42 14.39 -20.75
C ILE A 511 -11.63 14.80 -19.29
N LEU A 512 -10.55 15.07 -18.55
CA LEU A 512 -10.63 15.44 -17.13
C LEU A 512 -11.28 16.81 -16.92
N GLU A 513 -11.06 17.78 -17.80
CA GLU A 513 -11.73 19.09 -17.72
C GLU A 513 -13.23 19.00 -17.99
N ASN A 514 -13.63 18.24 -19.00
CA ASN A 514 -15.05 18.02 -19.30
C ASN A 514 -15.74 17.34 -18.12
N ARG A 515 -15.11 16.30 -17.56
CA ARG A 515 -15.65 15.64 -16.36
C ARG A 515 -15.72 16.59 -15.17
N ARG A 516 -14.69 17.38 -14.91
CA ARG A 516 -14.70 18.37 -13.82
C ARG A 516 -15.83 19.39 -13.99
N GLY A 517 -16.07 19.86 -15.22
CA GLY A 517 -17.19 20.74 -15.56
C GLY A 517 -18.55 20.08 -15.29
N ALA A 518 -18.73 18.83 -15.70
CA ALA A 518 -19.95 18.06 -15.44
C ALA A 518 -20.19 17.83 -13.93
N VAL A 519 -19.14 17.48 -13.18
CA VAL A 519 -19.19 17.30 -11.72
C VAL A 519 -19.63 18.61 -11.04
N ALA A 520 -19.03 19.74 -11.40
CA ALA A 520 -19.37 21.06 -10.84
C ALA A 520 -20.80 21.50 -11.14
N GLN A 521 -21.40 21.01 -12.24
CA GLN A 521 -22.77 21.31 -12.62
C GLN A 521 -23.80 20.34 -12.03
N SER A 522 -23.37 19.25 -11.41
CA SER A 522 -24.28 18.25 -10.81
C SER A 522 -25.11 18.81 -9.66
N ASP A 523 -26.29 18.23 -9.42
CA ASP A 523 -27.15 18.63 -8.30
C ASP A 523 -26.46 18.38 -6.95
N ALA A 524 -25.68 17.29 -6.85
CA ALA A 524 -24.90 16.96 -5.66
C ALA A 524 -23.82 18.02 -5.35
N ALA A 525 -23.19 18.61 -6.38
CA ALA A 525 -22.25 19.73 -6.19
C ALA A 525 -22.95 20.99 -5.66
N ARG A 526 -24.16 21.32 -6.16
CA ARG A 526 -24.94 22.47 -5.66
C ARG A 526 -25.38 22.30 -4.21
N GLY A 527 -25.58 21.05 -3.78
CA GLY A 527 -25.83 20.69 -2.39
C GLY A 527 -24.62 20.79 -1.46
N GLY A 528 -23.42 21.09 -1.98
CA GLY A 528 -22.20 21.20 -1.19
C GLY A 528 -21.69 19.86 -0.67
N ASP A 529 -21.97 18.77 -1.39
CA ASP A 529 -21.61 17.42 -0.95
C ASP A 529 -20.08 17.24 -0.79
N PRO A 530 -19.58 16.86 0.40
CA PRO A 530 -18.14 16.78 0.67
C PRO A 530 -17.39 15.81 -0.25
N MET A 531 -18.03 14.69 -0.64
CA MET A 531 -17.43 13.70 -1.53
C MET A 531 -17.25 14.28 -2.94
N ILE A 532 -18.25 15.02 -3.43
CA ILE A 532 -18.20 15.67 -4.73
C ILE A 532 -17.17 16.82 -4.75
N VAL A 533 -17.08 17.59 -3.67
CA VAL A 533 -16.06 18.64 -3.52
C VAL A 533 -14.66 18.02 -3.56
N ALA A 534 -14.43 16.95 -2.81
CA ALA A 534 -13.14 16.24 -2.81
C ALA A 534 -12.79 15.68 -4.20
N LEU A 535 -13.78 15.09 -4.88
CA LEU A 535 -13.64 14.59 -6.26
C LEU A 535 -13.26 15.69 -7.25
N GLU A 536 -13.85 16.89 -7.14
CA GLU A 536 -13.49 18.01 -8.02
C GLU A 536 -12.03 18.46 -7.81
N ILE A 537 -11.57 18.50 -6.56
CA ILE A 537 -10.17 18.83 -6.23
C ILE A 537 -9.23 17.77 -6.80
N GLU A 538 -9.57 16.49 -6.67
CA GLU A 538 -8.78 15.38 -7.21
C GLU A 538 -8.70 15.41 -8.74
N LEU A 539 -9.83 15.60 -9.44
CA LEU A 539 -9.86 15.75 -10.91
C LEU A 539 -8.99 16.92 -11.38
N ARG A 540 -9.02 18.05 -10.66
CA ARG A 540 -8.18 19.22 -10.95
C ARG A 540 -6.69 18.89 -10.79
N ASP A 541 -6.32 18.12 -9.78
CA ASP A 541 -4.95 17.70 -9.56
C ASP A 541 -4.47 16.70 -10.63
N MET A 542 -5.28 15.68 -10.92
CA MET A 542 -5.04 14.71 -11.99
C MET A 542 -4.81 15.40 -13.33
N ARG A 543 -5.65 16.38 -13.68
CA ARG A 543 -5.48 17.19 -14.90
C ARG A 543 -4.11 17.84 -14.98
N ARG A 544 -3.65 18.47 -13.88
CA ARG A 544 -2.32 19.10 -13.84
C ARG A 544 -1.23 18.06 -14.07
N ARG A 545 -1.36 16.87 -13.49
CA ARG A 545 -0.35 15.81 -13.57
C ARG A 545 -0.31 15.10 -14.92
N VAL A 546 -1.41 15.01 -15.67
CA VAL A 546 -1.44 14.40 -17.02
C VAL A 546 -1.03 15.37 -18.14
N SER A 547 -0.89 16.66 -17.85
CA SER A 547 -0.66 17.74 -18.83
C SER A 547 0.55 17.57 -19.75
N THR A 548 1.60 16.91 -19.28
CA THR A 548 2.81 16.67 -20.08
C THR A 548 3.33 15.26 -19.82
N ARG A 549 4.09 14.74 -20.78
CA ARG A 549 4.76 13.43 -20.65
C ARG A 549 5.63 13.35 -19.40
N GLN A 550 6.36 14.42 -19.07
CA GLN A 550 7.26 14.46 -17.93
C GLN A 550 6.49 14.43 -16.60
N ASN A 551 5.43 15.23 -16.47
CA ASN A 551 4.59 15.24 -15.27
C ASN A 551 3.90 13.89 -15.07
N TYR A 552 3.39 13.31 -16.15
CA TYR A 552 2.72 12.02 -16.13
C TYR A 552 3.67 10.90 -15.71
N ALA A 553 4.87 10.84 -16.31
CA ALA A 553 5.85 9.83 -15.98
C ALA A 553 6.38 9.96 -14.53
N ARG A 554 6.56 11.19 -14.03
CA ARG A 554 7.14 11.45 -12.71
C ARG A 554 6.19 11.10 -11.56
N SER A 555 4.93 11.53 -11.64
CA SER A 555 3.97 11.27 -10.56
C SER A 555 2.51 11.16 -11.01
N GLY A 556 2.18 11.59 -12.24
CA GLY A 556 0.81 11.50 -12.75
C GLY A 556 0.29 10.07 -12.92
N ARG A 557 1.11 9.13 -13.40
CA ARG A 557 0.70 7.72 -13.53
C ARG A 557 0.33 7.13 -12.17
N ALA A 558 1.22 7.27 -11.18
CA ALA A 558 1.00 6.74 -9.84
C ALA A 558 -0.23 7.38 -9.17
N SER A 559 -0.37 8.70 -9.28
CA SER A 559 -1.53 9.44 -8.75
C SER A 559 -2.85 9.00 -9.39
N MET A 560 -2.90 8.87 -10.73
CA MET A 560 -4.10 8.39 -11.44
C MET A 560 -4.47 6.97 -10.99
N LEU A 561 -3.50 6.05 -10.96
CA LEU A 561 -3.71 4.67 -10.53
C LEU A 561 -4.23 4.59 -9.09
N ALA A 562 -3.65 5.36 -8.18
CA ALA A 562 -4.01 5.33 -6.77
C ALA A 562 -5.39 5.96 -6.51
N GLY A 563 -5.72 7.07 -7.18
CA GLY A 563 -7.05 7.69 -7.13
C GLY A 563 -8.14 6.80 -7.72
N MET A 564 -7.92 6.27 -8.94
CA MET A 564 -8.83 5.31 -9.56
C MET A 564 -9.08 4.09 -8.66
N SER A 565 -8.02 3.49 -8.11
CA SER A 565 -8.12 2.39 -7.16
C SER A 565 -8.97 2.76 -5.94
N ALA A 566 -8.74 3.93 -5.35
CA ALA A 566 -9.51 4.38 -4.18
C ALA A 566 -11.00 4.53 -4.49
N HIS A 567 -11.36 5.06 -5.66
CA HIS A 567 -12.76 5.16 -6.09
C HIS A 567 -13.38 3.81 -6.47
N MET A 568 -12.65 2.95 -7.16
CA MET A 568 -13.18 1.65 -7.57
C MET A 568 -13.33 0.67 -6.40
N GLN A 569 -12.47 0.79 -5.37
CA GLN A 569 -12.58 0.04 -4.12
C GLN A 569 -13.43 0.74 -3.07
N GLN A 570 -13.65 2.06 -3.18
CA GLN A 570 -14.26 2.87 -2.12
C GLN A 570 -13.59 2.65 -0.76
N ARG A 571 -12.26 2.74 -0.77
CA ARG A 571 -11.40 2.52 0.40
C ARG A 571 -10.33 3.59 0.45
N GLY A 572 -10.11 4.15 1.64
CA GLY A 572 -9.13 5.20 1.83
C GLY A 572 -7.72 4.72 1.48
N SER A 573 -6.97 5.55 0.75
CA SER A 573 -5.56 5.33 0.42
C SER A 573 -4.74 6.59 0.73
N SER A 574 -3.41 6.46 0.76
CA SER A 574 -2.53 7.60 1.08
C SER A 574 -2.58 8.75 0.06
N SER A 575 -3.12 8.49 -1.14
CA SER A 575 -3.30 9.45 -2.23
C SER A 575 -4.08 10.68 -1.79
N GLN A 576 -5.06 10.49 -0.89
CA GLN A 576 -5.93 11.55 -0.41
C GLN A 576 -5.25 12.46 0.63
N LEU A 577 -4.16 11.98 1.26
CA LEU A 577 -3.33 12.77 2.18
C LEU A 577 -2.51 13.85 1.45
N GLN A 578 -2.47 13.79 0.10
CA GLN A 578 -1.73 14.73 -0.75
C GLN A 578 -2.61 15.85 -1.30
N LEU A 579 -3.93 15.81 -1.06
CA LEU A 579 -4.82 16.90 -1.46
C LEU A 579 -4.40 18.18 -0.72
N PRO A 580 -4.27 19.33 -1.41
CA PRO A 580 -3.90 20.58 -0.77
C PRO A 580 -4.86 20.82 0.38
N SER A 581 -4.29 20.91 1.58
CA SER A 581 -5.01 21.22 2.80
C SER A 581 -5.93 22.42 2.55
N VAL A 582 -7.25 22.25 2.65
CA VAL A 582 -8.13 23.36 3.03
C VAL A 582 -7.86 23.61 4.52
N ILE A 583 -6.65 24.06 4.84
CA ILE A 583 -6.21 24.43 6.18
C ILE A 583 -5.58 25.81 6.03
N ALA A 584 -6.44 26.82 6.01
CA ALA A 584 -6.04 28.14 6.45
C ALA A 584 -5.92 28.07 7.98
N PHE A 585 -4.69 28.07 8.49
CA PHE A 585 -4.42 28.41 9.89
C PHE A 585 -4.73 29.90 10.06
N HIS A 586 -5.75 30.25 10.84
CA HIS A 586 -5.75 31.54 11.51
C HIS A 586 -5.25 31.33 12.94
N ASP A 587 -4.13 32.01 13.24
CA ASP A 587 -3.57 32.16 14.58
C ASP A 587 -4.63 32.65 15.57
N GLY A 588 -4.71 32.00 16.74
CA GLY A 588 -5.38 32.60 17.90
C GLY A 588 -6.03 31.61 18.87
N ALA A 589 -5.35 31.40 20.00
CA ALA A 589 -5.87 31.01 21.32
C ALA A 589 -6.65 29.69 21.48
N VAL A 590 -5.99 28.75 22.18
CA VAL A 590 -6.50 27.45 22.61
C VAL A 590 -7.49 27.60 23.77
N THR A 591 -8.70 27.05 23.62
CA THR A 591 -9.55 26.60 24.73
C THR A 591 -9.96 25.15 24.51
N THR A 592 -9.90 24.37 25.58
CA THR A 592 -9.76 22.90 25.63
C THR A 592 -11.03 22.10 25.31
N THR A 593 -11.94 22.64 24.49
CA THR A 593 -13.17 21.97 24.03
C THR A 593 -13.26 21.85 22.50
N ALA A 594 -12.34 22.45 21.75
CA ALA A 594 -12.35 22.49 20.28
C ALA A 594 -11.72 21.26 19.59
N ALA A 595 -10.99 20.40 20.31
CA ALA A 595 -10.21 19.31 19.71
C ALA A 595 -11.06 18.21 19.06
N THR A 596 -12.24 17.90 19.60
CA THR A 596 -13.18 16.93 19.00
C THR A 596 -13.94 17.51 17.80
N HIS A 597 -14.26 18.81 17.83
CA HIS A 597 -14.92 19.49 16.72
C HIS A 597 -13.99 19.74 15.52
N GLN A 598 -12.70 20.03 15.77
CA GLN A 598 -11.67 20.13 14.72
C GLN A 598 -11.37 18.78 14.05
N VAL A 599 -11.42 17.68 14.81
CA VAL A 599 -11.26 16.32 14.25
C VAL A 599 -12.40 15.95 13.30
N LEU A 600 -13.64 16.37 13.60
CA LEU A 600 -14.79 16.18 12.70
C LEU A 600 -14.67 17.02 11.41
N GLN A 601 -14.13 18.24 11.48
CA GLN A 601 -13.86 19.06 10.28
C GLN A 601 -12.69 18.54 9.44
N GLN A 602 -11.66 17.94 10.05
CA GLN A 602 -10.57 17.27 9.33
C GLN A 602 -11.01 15.91 8.75
N ALA A 603 -11.95 15.21 9.40
CA ALA A 603 -12.52 13.95 8.91
C ALA A 603 -13.37 14.14 7.62
N ALA A 604 -13.96 15.32 7.45
CA ALA A 604 -14.82 15.63 6.30
C ALA A 604 -14.08 15.74 4.95
N THR A 605 -12.74 15.69 4.92
CA THR A 605 -11.93 15.96 3.71
C THR A 605 -11.16 14.76 3.16
N LEU A 606 -11.19 13.59 3.82
CA LEU A 606 -10.54 12.37 3.34
C LEU A 606 -11.60 11.33 2.96
N PRO A 607 -11.99 11.24 1.67
CA PRO A 607 -13.00 10.30 1.23
C PRO A 607 -12.64 8.86 1.60
N TYR A 608 -13.62 8.05 2.01
CA TYR A 608 -13.44 6.63 2.36
C TYR A 608 -12.50 6.35 3.57
N ALA A 609 -12.03 7.36 4.30
CA ALA A 609 -11.28 7.14 5.52
C ALA A 609 -12.24 6.78 6.66
N THR A 610 -12.03 5.63 7.31
CA THR A 610 -12.82 5.25 8.49
C THR A 610 -12.33 6.00 9.74
N PRO A 611 -13.16 6.08 10.80
CA PRO A 611 -12.73 6.67 12.08
C PRO A 611 -11.45 6.04 12.64
N ALA A 612 -11.27 4.71 12.48
CA ALA A 612 -10.06 4.01 12.91
C ALA A 612 -8.81 4.44 12.13
N MET A 613 -8.93 4.61 10.81
CA MET A 613 -7.85 5.11 9.95
C MET A 613 -7.44 6.54 10.34
N LEU A 614 -8.42 7.41 10.56
CA LEU A 614 -8.20 8.81 10.98
C LEU A 614 -7.57 8.89 12.37
N ALA A 615 -8.07 8.12 13.33
CA ALA A 615 -7.51 8.06 14.68
C ALA A 615 -6.04 7.60 14.67
N MET A 616 -5.70 6.63 13.82
CA MET A 616 -4.32 6.15 13.69
C MET A 616 -3.41 7.19 13.05
N LEU A 617 -3.90 7.92 12.05
CA LEU A 617 -3.17 9.02 11.43
C LEU A 617 -2.90 10.17 12.41
N LEU A 618 -3.87 10.53 13.26
CA LEU A 618 -3.66 11.51 14.32
C LEU A 618 -2.62 11.04 15.35
N ARG A 619 -2.63 9.74 15.71
CA ARG A 619 -1.59 9.16 16.57
C ARG A 619 -0.21 9.25 15.94
N SER A 620 -0.08 8.95 14.65
CA SER A 620 1.19 9.10 13.90
C SER A 620 1.72 10.54 13.96
N ARG A 621 0.87 11.53 13.71
CA ARG A 621 1.25 12.96 13.75
C ARG A 621 1.75 13.39 15.12
N ARG A 622 1.01 13.04 16.18
CA ARG A 622 1.42 13.32 17.58
C ARG A 622 2.76 12.66 17.93
N ALA A 623 2.98 11.42 17.50
CA ALA A 623 4.25 10.71 17.74
C ALA A 623 5.44 11.40 17.06
N ARG A 624 5.24 11.94 15.84
CA ARG A 624 6.27 12.72 15.13
C ARG A 624 6.56 14.06 15.82
N GLU A 625 5.52 14.77 16.25
CA GLU A 625 5.66 16.03 16.99
C GLU A 625 6.43 15.83 18.30
N ALA A 626 6.11 14.77 19.06
CA ALA A 626 6.84 14.42 20.27
C ALA A 626 8.31 14.06 20.02
N SER A 627 8.59 13.36 18.91
CA SER A 627 9.96 13.03 18.48
C SER A 627 10.75 14.28 18.07
N ALA A 628 10.10 15.24 17.39
CA ALA A 628 10.71 16.51 17.02
C ALA A 628 11.00 17.40 18.25
N ALA A 629 10.05 17.46 19.20
CA ALA A 629 10.20 18.24 20.44
C ALA A 629 11.29 17.67 21.37
N SER A 630 11.45 16.34 21.42
CA SER A 630 12.53 15.69 22.17
C SER A 630 13.90 15.82 21.48
N GLY A 631 13.94 15.81 20.14
CA GLY A 631 15.16 16.06 19.37
C GLY A 631 15.72 17.48 19.51
N GLN A 632 14.89 18.47 19.83
CA GLN A 632 15.32 19.84 20.15
C GLN A 632 15.83 20.00 21.60
N ARG A 633 15.65 19.00 22.46
CA ARG A 633 16.16 18.97 23.84
C ARG A 633 17.26 17.91 23.98
N GLN A 634 18.44 18.14 23.40
CA GLN A 634 19.67 17.49 23.86
C GLN A 634 20.57 18.50 24.60
N PRO A 635 21.26 18.08 25.68
CA PRO A 635 21.91 18.97 26.63
C PRO A 635 23.37 19.29 26.25
N GLY A 636 23.70 20.57 26.24
CA GLY A 636 25.06 21.14 26.24
C GLY A 636 24.92 22.66 26.24
N ALA A 637 25.49 23.43 27.16
CA ALA A 637 26.75 23.33 27.90
C ALA A 637 26.57 23.86 29.35
N PRO A 638 27.50 23.59 30.28
CA PRO A 638 27.40 24.15 31.64
C PRO A 638 27.51 25.68 31.56
N GLU A 639 26.60 26.39 32.23
CA GLU A 639 26.73 27.83 32.44
C GLU A 639 28.05 28.08 33.19
N GLY A 640 28.99 28.67 32.47
CA GLY A 640 30.24 29.15 33.03
C GLY A 640 29.92 30.22 34.07
N ALA A 641 30.45 30.00 35.28
CA ALA A 641 30.56 31.01 36.31
C ALA A 641 31.17 32.29 35.72
N GLN A 642 30.37 33.36 35.65
CA GLN A 642 30.86 34.71 35.44
C GLN A 642 30.38 35.59 36.59
N GLY A 643 31.34 35.93 37.45
CA GLY A 643 31.57 37.28 37.96
C GLY A 643 30.43 37.93 38.74
N SER A 644 30.43 37.71 40.05
CA SER A 644 29.92 38.68 41.00
C SER A 644 30.71 39.99 40.89
N GLU A 645 30.14 41.04 40.31
CA GLU A 645 30.58 42.42 40.54
C GLU A 645 30.04 42.91 41.89
N PRO A 646 30.87 43.56 42.73
CA PRO A 646 30.42 44.13 43.99
C PRO A 646 29.89 45.55 43.77
N THR A 647 28.66 45.79 44.24
CA THR A 647 28.07 47.10 44.43
C THR A 647 28.80 47.85 45.55
N VAL A 648 29.34 49.04 45.23
CA VAL A 648 29.81 50.05 46.21
C VAL A 648 28.91 51.29 46.10
N PRO A 649 28.53 51.96 47.21
CA PRO A 649 27.42 52.91 47.25
C PRO A 649 27.82 54.35 46.86
N LYS A 650 26.80 55.13 46.47
CA LYS A 650 26.80 56.58 46.21
C LYS A 650 27.54 57.41 47.27
N GLU A 651 28.34 58.39 46.84
CA GLU A 651 28.41 59.75 47.43
C GLU A 651 28.93 60.80 46.41
N LEU A 652 28.20 61.93 46.36
CA LEU A 652 28.63 63.34 46.18
C LEU A 652 29.80 63.68 45.23
N ASN A 653 29.53 64.33 44.09
CA ASN A 653 29.40 65.80 43.92
C ASN A 653 29.09 66.14 42.45
#